data_AF-A0A3M7NBC5-F1
#
_entry.id   AF-A0A3M7NBC5-F1
#
_cell.length_a   1.000
_cell.length_b   1.000
_cell.length_c   1.000
_cell.angle_alpha   90.00
_cell.angle_beta   90.00
_cell.angle_gamma   90.00
#
_symmetry.space_group_name_H-M   'P 1'
#
loop_
_entity.id
_entity.type
_entity.pdbx_description
1 polymer ?
#
loop_
_entity_poly.entity_id
_entity_poly.type
_entity_poly.pdbx_seq_one_letter_code
_entity_poly.pdbx_strand_id
1 'polypeptide(L)'
;MEVVTADGVYRVINETSYPDLFWAMRGGGGYAYAVMLSVTVKAYPPLPTTLYLFSFNTTARSQTYWNMAAAFHSHIPSLSEGGAMGYYYIIPNDTTETNSSIAGKLSGIFLFPQNTLAAANVIMDPVVHQLENSLPSQEDNVAVSTTAVHLTDFTTFWLSNPPESVGEDGRLGSYLLTNDSLLGNVTTLAKTLEFVTPPGQYTIGHIVAGPGVRNARIPGGSNAVLPAWRRAYVHIVLPRIWPFLNATAKESLTTVLRDAEIPALKALEPHSGAYVNEADPTNPIWKYDYWGGGSLNIDFVTVTSRVPGPGETLTAKSLHVNAGGKGANQAVACGKASFISEDEQDIDIDMVGAVGKGDPYYASLMKPSLEKSGVNCGLIREIKDSQTGTATILVEDNGENRILVVPGANHDAMRDAKLLQGLATRQRQPTVLVMQGEIPRQTVLDILVLFSSTDTHIVFNPAPVYPEGVPLDSLRHVDFLIVNENECAMLGREVSETLSPDGGSKDDLSDSELAALSQDFHNKANIEHVIVTLGSRGVFFHSRGRKADIVRALKVDKVADTTAAGDTFVGYFAAFLARYIAVHGSSKDFDLKGALNKANAAAALSPANSWALTVPAPYVLLVTITRSRQMNSIPFAAHWAMHKLFEWFDKEPTLRVAVITGEGKKAFCAGQDLIELAMRGNGSNAGGEGASPTATFGLPEALRGIYAGAGGLPRLLRNTSLPIANEIALTGRFLNANEALQFQLINKVSKTQDSVVDEAVALASKCAAISPDAIIVSRSAIREAWETASIERAYQLSDERWKDALFTGENTREGLLAFAEKRKPNWKPSKL
;
A
#
# COMPACT_ATOMS: atom_id res chain seq x y z
N MET A 1 -15.55 24.18 -3.75
CA MET A 1 -16.84 23.61 -3.33
C MET A 1 -16.99 23.85 -1.85
N GLU A 2 -18.18 24.14 -1.38
CA GLU A 2 -18.49 24.24 0.04
C GLU A 2 -19.29 23.00 0.41
N VAL A 3 -18.85 22.29 1.44
CA VAL A 3 -19.45 21.01 1.87
C VAL A 3 -19.57 20.94 3.39
N VAL A 4 -20.43 20.05 3.88
CA VAL A 4 -20.49 19.63 5.28
C VAL A 4 -20.13 18.15 5.36
N THR A 5 -19.03 17.82 6.04
CA THR A 5 -18.60 16.45 6.25
C THR A 5 -19.48 15.71 7.26
N ALA A 6 -19.38 14.37 7.32
CA ALA A 6 -20.25 13.54 8.16
C ALA A 6 -20.14 13.83 9.69
N ASP A 7 -19.06 14.47 10.13
CA ASP A 7 -18.86 15.00 11.48
C ASP A 7 -19.55 16.36 11.74
N GLY A 8 -20.30 16.89 10.75
CA GLY A 8 -21.01 18.16 10.82
C GLY A 8 -20.13 19.39 10.52
N VAL A 9 -18.87 19.22 10.13
CA VAL A 9 -17.95 20.34 9.91
C VAL A 9 -18.08 20.93 8.51
N TYR A 10 -18.29 22.23 8.42
CA TYR A 10 -18.23 22.99 7.17
C TYR A 10 -16.78 23.07 6.64
N ARG A 11 -16.59 22.74 5.35
CA ARG A 11 -15.28 22.76 4.67
C ARG A 11 -15.41 23.47 3.31
N VAL A 12 -14.43 24.34 3.01
CA VAL A 12 -14.22 24.82 1.64
C VAL A 12 -13.13 23.95 1.00
N ILE A 13 -13.55 23.09 0.08
CA ILE A 13 -12.69 22.09 -0.57
C ILE A 13 -12.36 22.49 -2.01
N ASN A 14 -11.10 22.32 -2.40
CA ASN A 14 -10.55 22.61 -3.73
C ASN A 14 -9.23 21.83 -3.93
N GLU A 15 -8.58 21.98 -5.09
CA GLU A 15 -7.32 21.28 -5.44
C GLU A 15 -6.16 21.49 -4.45
N THR A 16 -6.20 22.54 -3.62
CA THR A 16 -5.18 22.87 -2.61
C THR A 16 -5.69 22.83 -1.16
N SER A 17 -6.99 22.57 -0.95
CA SER A 17 -7.65 22.59 0.36
C SER A 17 -8.54 21.37 0.48
N TYR A 18 -8.14 20.40 1.32
CA TYR A 18 -8.75 19.07 1.40
C TYR A 18 -8.81 18.37 0.02
N PRO A 19 -7.66 18.20 -0.68
CA PRO A 19 -7.62 17.71 -2.06
C PRO A 19 -8.29 16.34 -2.22
N ASP A 20 -8.09 15.41 -1.28
CA ASP A 20 -8.68 14.07 -1.33
C ASP A 20 -10.22 14.12 -1.30
N LEU A 21 -10.77 14.94 -0.39
CA LEU A 21 -12.21 15.17 -0.30
C LEU A 21 -12.74 15.93 -1.52
N PHE A 22 -11.98 16.90 -2.06
CA PHE A 22 -12.33 17.58 -3.30
C PHE A 22 -12.42 16.63 -4.49
N TRP A 23 -11.46 15.73 -4.66
CA TRP A 23 -11.46 14.75 -5.74
C TRP A 23 -12.53 13.67 -5.54
N ALA A 24 -12.76 13.20 -4.30
CA ALA A 24 -13.87 12.30 -3.97
C ALA A 24 -15.24 12.93 -4.28
N MET A 25 -15.44 14.20 -3.93
CA MET A 25 -16.66 14.97 -4.23
C MET A 25 -16.85 15.29 -5.72
N ARG A 26 -15.82 15.07 -6.56
CA ARG A 26 -15.88 15.20 -8.04
C ARG A 26 -16.06 13.88 -8.77
N GLY A 27 -16.02 12.75 -8.07
CA GLY A 27 -16.31 11.43 -8.62
C GLY A 27 -17.80 11.08 -8.60
N GLY A 28 -18.14 9.95 -9.23
CA GLY A 28 -19.44 9.33 -9.03
C GLY A 28 -19.61 8.91 -7.57
N GLY A 29 -20.72 9.31 -6.92
CA GLY A 29 -20.99 8.96 -5.53
C GLY A 29 -20.52 9.98 -4.48
N GLY A 30 -20.20 11.23 -4.85
CA GLY A 30 -19.76 12.28 -3.91
C GLY A 30 -20.63 12.45 -2.65
N TYR A 31 -21.94 12.17 -2.73
CA TYR A 31 -22.88 12.20 -1.60
C TYR A 31 -22.47 11.30 -0.41
N ALA A 32 -21.64 10.29 -0.63
CA ALA A 32 -21.15 9.39 0.42
C ALA A 32 -20.07 10.02 1.32
N TYR A 33 -19.47 11.14 0.90
CA TYR A 33 -18.32 11.76 1.59
C TYR A 33 -18.68 13.05 2.31
N ALA A 34 -19.53 13.89 1.70
CA ALA A 34 -20.03 15.13 2.31
C ALA A 34 -21.32 15.62 1.63
N VAL A 35 -22.09 16.45 2.33
CA VAL A 35 -23.22 17.18 1.74
C VAL A 35 -22.68 18.44 1.05
N MET A 36 -22.85 18.55 -0.26
CA MET A 36 -22.43 19.75 -1.00
C MET A 36 -23.44 20.88 -0.81
N LEU A 37 -22.98 22.02 -0.26
CA LEU A 37 -23.78 23.23 -0.09
C LEU A 37 -23.70 24.15 -1.31
N SER A 38 -22.50 24.30 -1.89
CA SER A 38 -22.29 25.13 -3.06
C SER A 38 -21.10 24.70 -3.91
N VAL A 39 -21.12 25.06 -5.19
CA VAL A 39 -20.01 24.84 -6.11
C VAL A 39 -19.82 26.04 -7.03
N THR A 40 -18.59 26.56 -7.08
CA THR A 40 -18.18 27.51 -8.11
C THR A 40 -17.81 26.74 -9.37
N VAL A 41 -18.59 26.90 -10.44
CA VAL A 41 -18.28 26.35 -11.76
C VAL A 41 -17.79 27.46 -12.69
N LYS A 42 -16.84 27.14 -13.57
CA LYS A 42 -16.45 28.05 -14.64
C LYS A 42 -17.45 27.91 -15.78
N ALA A 43 -18.27 28.94 -15.98
CA ALA A 43 -19.13 29.04 -17.16
C ALA A 43 -18.27 29.19 -18.42
N TYR A 44 -18.64 28.46 -19.47
CA TYR A 44 -18.11 28.63 -20.83
C TYR A 44 -19.21 29.27 -21.71
N PRO A 45 -18.85 29.97 -22.79
CA PRO A 45 -19.84 30.40 -23.78
C PRO A 45 -20.65 29.21 -24.31
N PRO A 46 -21.90 29.44 -24.78
CA PRO A 46 -22.67 28.41 -25.46
C PRO A 46 -21.81 27.75 -26.55
N LEU A 47 -21.79 26.43 -26.55
CA LEU A 47 -21.01 25.62 -27.48
C LEU A 47 -21.93 25.22 -28.64
N PRO A 48 -21.79 25.81 -29.83
CA PRO A 48 -22.51 25.33 -31.01
C PRO A 48 -22.08 23.89 -31.24
N THR A 49 -23.01 22.99 -31.48
CA THR A 49 -22.72 21.57 -31.66
C THR A 49 -23.65 21.01 -32.72
N THR A 50 -23.19 20.04 -33.50
CA THR A 50 -24.09 19.26 -34.35
C THR A 50 -24.42 17.95 -33.64
N LEU A 51 -25.71 17.74 -33.40
CA LEU A 51 -26.28 16.47 -32.96
C LEU A 51 -26.46 15.58 -34.19
N TYR A 52 -25.96 14.35 -34.14
CA TYR A 52 -26.07 13.36 -35.20
C TYR A 52 -26.68 12.08 -34.63
N LEU A 53 -27.93 11.82 -34.98
CA LEU A 53 -28.64 10.59 -34.67
C LEU A 53 -28.46 9.60 -35.82
N PHE A 54 -28.18 8.35 -35.53
CA PHE A 54 -28.03 7.30 -36.54
C PHE A 54 -28.62 5.97 -36.08
N SER A 55 -29.07 5.16 -37.05
CA SER A 55 -29.53 3.78 -36.89
C SER A 55 -29.14 2.98 -38.13
N PHE A 56 -28.43 1.88 -37.94
CA PHE A 56 -28.09 0.89 -38.96
C PHE A 56 -28.77 -0.43 -38.57
N ASN A 57 -29.70 -0.89 -39.39
CA ASN A 57 -30.63 -1.96 -39.05
C ASN A 57 -30.56 -3.11 -40.06
N THR A 58 -30.56 -4.36 -39.59
CA THR A 58 -30.62 -5.56 -40.44
C THR A 58 -31.99 -6.24 -40.31
N THR A 59 -32.42 -6.99 -41.33
CA THR A 59 -33.78 -7.59 -41.39
C THR A 59 -33.81 -9.06 -40.99
N ALA A 60 -32.66 -9.72 -40.98
CA ALA A 60 -32.45 -11.10 -40.56
C ALA A 60 -31.35 -11.21 -39.49
N ARG A 61 -31.40 -12.30 -38.71
CA ARG A 61 -30.30 -12.70 -37.81
C ARG A 61 -29.18 -13.30 -38.66
N SER A 62 -28.29 -12.45 -39.16
CA SER A 62 -27.21 -12.81 -40.09
C SER A 62 -25.85 -12.30 -39.59
N GLN A 63 -24.76 -12.88 -40.10
CA GLN A 63 -23.40 -12.40 -39.78
C GLN A 63 -23.18 -10.95 -40.24
N THR A 64 -23.95 -10.48 -41.22
CA THR A 64 -23.99 -9.08 -41.67
C THR A 64 -24.11 -8.10 -40.50
N TYR A 65 -24.94 -8.39 -39.49
CA TYR A 65 -25.13 -7.50 -38.34
C TYR A 65 -23.85 -7.32 -37.51
N TRP A 66 -23.15 -8.42 -37.22
CA TRP A 66 -21.90 -8.37 -36.44
C TRP A 66 -20.72 -7.85 -37.26
N ASN A 67 -20.69 -8.11 -38.57
CA ASN A 67 -19.72 -7.53 -39.49
C ASN A 67 -19.93 -6.02 -39.63
N MET A 68 -21.18 -5.56 -39.70
CA MET A 68 -21.58 -4.15 -39.63
C MET A 68 -21.14 -3.52 -38.31
N ALA A 69 -21.40 -4.18 -37.18
CA ALA A 69 -20.96 -3.69 -35.87
C ALA A 69 -19.43 -3.56 -35.77
N ALA A 70 -18.67 -4.57 -36.20
CA ALA A 70 -17.21 -4.51 -36.20
C ALA A 70 -16.64 -3.46 -37.18
N ALA A 71 -17.23 -3.33 -38.37
CA ALA A 71 -16.88 -2.28 -39.33
C ALA A 71 -17.13 -0.88 -38.75
N PHE A 72 -18.27 -0.66 -38.08
CA PHE A 72 -18.55 0.58 -37.35
C PHE A 72 -17.48 0.85 -36.27
N HIS A 73 -17.09 -0.16 -35.48
CA HIS A 73 -16.06 -0.01 -34.46
C HIS A 73 -14.68 0.34 -35.05
N SER A 74 -14.35 -0.16 -36.25
CA SER A 74 -13.10 0.21 -36.95
C SER A 74 -13.06 1.69 -37.38
N HIS A 75 -14.21 2.37 -37.46
CA HIS A 75 -14.28 3.83 -37.68
C HIS A 75 -14.25 4.66 -36.39
N ILE A 76 -14.39 4.06 -35.21
CA ILE A 76 -14.40 4.85 -33.96
C ILE A 76 -13.10 5.68 -33.78
N PRO A 77 -11.89 5.20 -34.15
CA PRO A 77 -10.70 6.04 -34.14
C PRO A 77 -10.83 7.29 -35.00
N SER A 78 -11.25 7.17 -36.27
CA SER A 78 -11.39 8.30 -37.20
C SER A 78 -12.54 9.25 -36.80
N LEU A 79 -13.66 8.71 -36.32
CA LEU A 79 -14.76 9.49 -35.74
C LEU A 79 -14.29 10.31 -34.53
N SER A 80 -13.51 9.70 -33.64
CA SER A 80 -12.98 10.37 -32.44
C SER A 80 -11.94 11.45 -32.78
N GLU A 81 -11.08 11.24 -33.78
CA GLU A 81 -10.21 12.30 -34.32
C GLU A 81 -11.02 13.43 -34.97
N GLY A 82 -12.13 13.11 -35.65
CA GLY A 82 -13.09 14.07 -36.18
C GLY A 82 -13.88 14.85 -35.10
N GLY A 83 -13.66 14.56 -33.82
CA GLY A 83 -14.31 15.22 -32.70
C GLY A 83 -15.68 14.65 -32.33
N ALA A 84 -16.05 13.47 -32.82
CA ALA A 84 -17.25 12.76 -32.38
C ALA A 84 -17.12 12.38 -30.89
N MET A 85 -18.17 12.64 -30.13
CA MET A 85 -18.33 12.17 -28.76
C MET A 85 -19.78 11.79 -28.50
N GLY A 86 -20.03 10.78 -27.67
CA GLY A 86 -21.37 10.29 -27.38
C GLY A 86 -21.39 8.77 -27.23
N TYR A 87 -22.59 8.20 -27.37
CA TYR A 87 -22.84 6.79 -27.11
C TYR A 87 -23.71 6.14 -28.19
N TYR A 88 -23.61 4.82 -28.29
CA TYR A 88 -24.40 4.00 -29.18
C TYR A 88 -24.69 2.64 -28.56
N TYR A 89 -25.75 2.01 -29.02
CA TYR A 89 -26.21 0.70 -28.59
C TYR A 89 -26.00 -0.34 -29.69
N ILE A 90 -25.60 -1.53 -29.28
CA ILE A 90 -25.61 -2.75 -30.08
C ILE A 90 -26.76 -3.60 -29.52
N ILE A 91 -27.87 -3.67 -30.26
CA ILE A 91 -29.09 -4.37 -29.87
C ILE A 91 -29.36 -5.51 -30.87
N PRO A 92 -28.95 -6.75 -30.57
CA PRO A 92 -29.30 -7.92 -31.36
C PRO A 92 -30.75 -8.32 -31.09
N ASN A 93 -31.55 -8.43 -32.14
CA ASN A 93 -32.94 -8.88 -32.09
C ASN A 93 -33.78 -8.11 -31.05
N ASP A 94 -34.01 -6.82 -31.33
CA ASP A 94 -34.87 -5.96 -30.53
C ASP A 94 -36.31 -6.52 -30.51
N THR A 95 -36.71 -7.12 -29.38
CA THR A 95 -38.07 -7.65 -29.18
C THR A 95 -39.05 -6.59 -28.67
N THR A 96 -38.62 -5.33 -28.53
CA THR A 96 -39.42 -4.23 -27.96
C THR A 96 -39.99 -3.30 -29.03
N GLU A 97 -39.38 -3.24 -30.22
CA GLU A 97 -39.97 -2.55 -31.37
C GLU A 97 -41.21 -3.30 -31.90
N THR A 98 -42.30 -2.56 -32.11
CA THR A 98 -43.55 -3.06 -32.71
C THR A 98 -43.42 -3.37 -34.21
N ASN A 99 -42.26 -3.09 -34.80
CA ASN A 99 -41.99 -3.30 -36.22
C ASN A 99 -41.22 -4.62 -36.42
N SER A 100 -41.94 -5.70 -36.74
CA SER A 100 -41.41 -7.07 -36.86
C SER A 100 -40.48 -7.33 -38.07
N SER A 101 -39.79 -6.30 -38.54
CA SER A 101 -38.90 -6.30 -39.72
C SER A 101 -37.43 -5.97 -39.38
N ILE A 102 -37.12 -5.66 -38.12
CA ILE A 102 -35.76 -5.35 -37.66
C ILE A 102 -35.27 -6.49 -36.75
N ALA A 103 -34.18 -7.15 -37.16
CA ALA A 103 -33.57 -8.29 -36.47
C ALA A 103 -32.25 -7.95 -35.77
N GLY A 104 -31.67 -6.78 -36.06
CA GLY A 104 -30.48 -6.26 -35.40
C GLY A 104 -30.41 -4.74 -35.62
N LYS A 105 -30.03 -3.99 -34.58
CA LYS A 105 -30.00 -2.54 -34.59
C LYS A 105 -28.70 -2.03 -33.97
N LEU A 106 -27.99 -1.17 -34.69
CA LEU A 106 -26.87 -0.40 -34.16
C LEU A 106 -27.24 1.08 -34.28
N SER A 107 -27.56 1.72 -33.16
CA SER A 107 -28.10 3.08 -33.14
C SER A 107 -27.50 3.92 -32.04
N GLY A 108 -27.27 5.20 -32.29
CA GLY A 108 -26.61 6.07 -31.33
C GLY A 108 -26.81 7.56 -31.59
N ILE A 109 -26.20 8.33 -30.69
CA ILE A 109 -26.22 9.79 -30.69
C ILE A 109 -24.78 10.26 -30.54
N PHE A 110 -24.28 10.94 -31.57
CA PHE A 110 -23.01 11.66 -31.51
C PHE A 110 -23.22 13.16 -31.51
N LEU A 111 -22.38 13.83 -30.74
CA LEU A 111 -22.21 15.27 -30.71
C LEU A 111 -20.89 15.60 -31.41
N PHE A 112 -20.93 16.60 -32.26
CA PHE A 112 -19.76 17.18 -32.91
C PHE A 112 -19.62 18.64 -32.49
N PRO A 113 -18.89 18.94 -31.41
CA PRO A 113 -18.61 20.30 -30.95
C PRO A 113 -18.05 21.17 -32.07
N GLN A 114 -18.60 22.38 -32.20
CA GLN A 114 -18.17 23.43 -33.15
C GLN A 114 -18.30 23.07 -34.64
N ASN A 115 -18.67 21.85 -35.00
CA ASN A 115 -18.90 21.44 -36.38
C ASN A 115 -20.27 21.90 -36.88
N THR A 116 -20.33 22.28 -38.16
CA THR A 116 -21.57 22.47 -38.91
C THR A 116 -22.15 21.13 -39.36
N LEU A 117 -23.40 21.14 -39.85
CA LEU A 117 -24.03 19.96 -40.48
C LEU A 117 -23.15 19.35 -41.58
N ALA A 118 -22.61 20.19 -42.47
CA ALA A 118 -21.75 19.74 -43.56
C ALA A 118 -20.45 19.10 -43.05
N ALA A 119 -19.84 19.65 -42.00
CA ALA A 119 -18.62 19.08 -41.41
C ALA A 119 -18.91 17.74 -40.70
N ALA A 120 -20.03 17.63 -39.98
CA ALA A 120 -20.44 16.37 -39.33
C ALA A 120 -20.77 15.28 -40.37
N ASN A 121 -21.45 15.63 -41.47
CA ASN A 121 -21.70 14.70 -42.57
C ASN A 121 -20.38 14.20 -43.17
N VAL A 122 -19.43 15.08 -43.52
CA VAL A 122 -18.12 14.67 -44.09
C VAL A 122 -17.37 13.65 -43.21
N ILE A 123 -17.58 13.67 -41.88
CA ILE A 123 -16.98 12.70 -40.94
C ILE A 123 -17.78 11.38 -40.89
N MET A 124 -19.11 11.43 -41.00
CA MET A 124 -20.01 10.26 -40.92
C MET A 124 -20.22 9.55 -42.26
N ASP A 125 -20.15 10.27 -43.39
CA ASP A 125 -20.43 9.75 -44.74
C ASP A 125 -19.56 8.53 -45.11
N PRO A 126 -18.25 8.45 -44.78
CA PRO A 126 -17.45 7.24 -45.01
C PRO A 126 -17.96 6.01 -44.25
N VAL A 127 -18.47 6.22 -43.02
CA VAL A 127 -19.05 5.16 -42.19
C VAL A 127 -20.36 4.70 -42.79
N VAL A 128 -21.27 5.64 -43.06
CA VAL A 128 -22.58 5.38 -43.69
C VAL A 128 -22.41 4.62 -45.01
N HIS A 129 -21.54 5.11 -45.90
CA HIS A 129 -21.33 4.51 -47.21
C HIS A 129 -20.79 3.07 -47.11
N GLN A 130 -19.83 2.80 -46.22
CA GLN A 130 -19.30 1.45 -46.05
C GLN A 130 -20.32 0.49 -45.44
N LEU A 131 -21.08 0.91 -44.42
CA LEU A 131 -22.05 0.04 -43.75
C LEU A 131 -23.25 -0.30 -44.65
N GLU A 132 -23.61 0.58 -45.57
CA GLU A 132 -24.67 0.34 -46.56
C GLU A 132 -24.19 -0.52 -47.74
N ASN A 133 -22.97 -0.28 -48.25
CA ASN A 133 -22.55 -0.75 -49.59
C ASN A 133 -21.30 -1.65 -49.63
N SER A 134 -20.59 -1.91 -48.53
CA SER A 134 -19.25 -2.54 -48.58
C SER A 134 -18.89 -3.38 -47.35
N LEU A 135 -19.83 -4.21 -46.88
CA LEU A 135 -19.59 -5.15 -45.78
C LEU A 135 -19.05 -6.51 -46.25
N PRO A 136 -18.09 -7.12 -45.52
CA PRO A 136 -17.68 -8.51 -45.76
C PRO A 136 -18.87 -9.47 -45.55
N SER A 137 -19.11 -10.35 -46.53
CA SER A 137 -20.18 -11.36 -46.50
C SER A 137 -21.56 -10.79 -46.16
N GLN A 138 -21.99 -9.78 -46.92
CA GLN A 138 -23.32 -9.18 -46.80
C GLN A 138 -24.41 -10.13 -47.31
N GLU A 139 -25.04 -10.86 -46.38
CA GLU A 139 -26.13 -11.83 -46.64
C GLU A 139 -27.53 -11.20 -46.44
N ASP A 140 -27.59 -9.96 -45.97
CA ASP A 140 -28.80 -9.23 -45.61
C ASP A 140 -28.62 -7.74 -45.94
N ASN A 141 -29.73 -7.01 -46.10
CA ASN A 141 -29.71 -5.59 -46.36
C ASN A 141 -29.52 -4.80 -45.06
N VAL A 142 -28.70 -3.76 -45.12
CA VAL A 142 -28.56 -2.78 -44.04
C VAL A 142 -29.41 -1.56 -44.37
N ALA A 143 -30.51 -1.36 -43.63
CA ALA A 143 -31.31 -0.15 -43.69
C ALA A 143 -30.65 0.94 -42.86
N VAL A 144 -30.32 2.08 -43.48
CA VAL A 144 -29.68 3.22 -42.83
C VAL A 144 -30.69 4.34 -42.58
N SER A 145 -30.64 4.93 -41.39
CA SER A 145 -31.37 6.14 -41.05
C SER A 145 -30.45 7.09 -40.28
N THR A 146 -30.31 8.33 -40.75
CA THR A 146 -29.45 9.35 -40.14
C THR A 146 -30.15 10.70 -40.11
N THR A 147 -30.11 11.39 -38.98
CA THR A 147 -30.63 12.75 -38.80
C THR A 147 -29.58 13.63 -38.13
N ALA A 148 -29.17 14.71 -38.80
CA ALA A 148 -28.25 15.70 -38.25
C ALA A 148 -28.97 17.03 -37.96
N VAL A 149 -28.77 17.60 -36.77
CA VAL A 149 -29.37 18.86 -36.32
C VAL A 149 -28.29 19.77 -35.74
N HIS A 150 -28.20 21.00 -36.23
CA HIS A 150 -27.30 22.00 -35.66
C HIS A 150 -27.96 22.69 -34.47
N LEU A 151 -27.30 22.66 -33.32
CA LEU A 151 -27.74 23.27 -32.08
C LEU A 151 -26.85 24.50 -31.81
N THR A 152 -27.47 25.68 -31.74
CA THR A 152 -26.79 26.93 -31.37
C THR A 152 -26.47 27.00 -29.88
N ASP A 153 -27.27 26.33 -29.05
CA ASP A 153 -26.98 26.06 -27.64
C ASP A 153 -27.42 24.63 -27.27
N PHE A 154 -26.44 23.78 -26.97
CA PHE A 154 -26.67 22.44 -26.46
C PHE A 154 -27.43 22.42 -25.13
N THR A 155 -27.26 23.44 -24.27
CA THR A 155 -27.86 23.49 -22.93
C THR A 155 -29.38 23.61 -23.00
N THR A 156 -29.88 24.57 -23.79
CA THR A 156 -31.32 24.75 -24.03
C THR A 156 -31.94 23.52 -24.69
N PHE A 157 -31.23 22.88 -25.63
CA PHE A 157 -31.67 21.61 -26.20
C PHE A 157 -31.76 20.50 -25.13
N TRP A 158 -30.71 20.31 -24.34
CA TRP A 158 -30.66 19.26 -23.31
C TRP A 158 -31.78 19.42 -22.27
N LEU A 159 -32.00 20.65 -21.79
CA LEU A 159 -33.06 21.00 -20.83
C LEU A 159 -34.49 20.87 -21.38
N SER A 160 -34.65 20.71 -22.70
CA SER A 160 -35.95 20.44 -23.32
C SER A 160 -36.36 18.97 -23.27
N ASN A 161 -35.42 18.06 -22.98
CA ASN A 161 -35.74 16.65 -22.81
C ASN A 161 -36.46 16.40 -21.46
N PRO A 162 -37.45 15.51 -21.42
CA PRO A 162 -38.07 15.12 -20.15
C PRO A 162 -37.03 14.41 -19.24
N PRO A 163 -37.18 14.49 -17.91
CA PRO A 163 -36.34 13.73 -16.99
C PRO A 163 -36.40 12.22 -17.30
N GLU A 164 -35.24 11.57 -17.28
CA GLU A 164 -35.14 10.12 -17.45
C GLU A 164 -35.87 9.37 -16.32
N SER A 165 -36.39 8.19 -16.62
CA SER A 165 -36.94 7.27 -15.62
C SER A 165 -35.85 6.74 -14.69
N VAL A 166 -36.19 6.46 -13.43
CA VAL A 166 -35.31 5.72 -12.52
C VAL A 166 -34.89 4.38 -13.14
N GLY A 167 -33.61 4.06 -13.01
CA GLY A 167 -32.96 2.95 -13.72
C GLY A 167 -33.41 1.54 -13.30
N GLU A 168 -33.00 0.56 -14.10
CA GLU A 168 -33.38 -0.85 -13.97
C GLU A 168 -32.40 -1.65 -13.08
N ASP A 169 -32.89 -2.75 -12.47
CA ASP A 169 -32.07 -3.68 -11.70
C ASP A 169 -31.11 -4.47 -12.63
N GLY A 170 -29.80 -4.19 -12.54
CA GLY A 170 -28.81 -4.87 -13.37
C GLY A 170 -27.41 -4.96 -12.77
N ARG A 171 -26.53 -5.64 -13.51
CA ARG A 171 -25.08 -5.69 -13.27
C ARG A 171 -24.36 -5.08 -14.47
N LEU A 172 -23.38 -4.22 -14.21
CA LEU A 172 -22.49 -3.72 -15.26
C LEU A 172 -21.20 -4.55 -15.27
N GLY A 173 -20.65 -4.75 -16.46
CA GLY A 173 -19.23 -5.01 -16.68
C GLY A 173 -18.76 -4.09 -17.80
N SER A 174 -17.46 -3.78 -17.86
CA SER A 174 -16.94 -2.97 -18.97
C SER A 174 -15.47 -3.23 -19.24
N TYR A 175 -15.03 -2.77 -20.42
CA TYR A 175 -13.63 -2.77 -20.81
C TYR A 175 -13.34 -1.62 -21.79
N LEU A 176 -12.10 -1.14 -21.78
CA LEU A 176 -11.63 -0.05 -22.63
C LEU A 176 -10.88 -0.61 -23.83
N LEU A 177 -11.33 -0.32 -25.05
CA LEU A 177 -10.67 -0.78 -26.29
C LEU A 177 -9.83 0.34 -26.91
N THR A 178 -8.62 0.01 -27.34
CA THR A 178 -7.68 0.94 -27.98
C THR A 178 -7.69 0.79 -29.50
N ASN A 179 -6.78 1.48 -30.19
CA ASN A 179 -6.65 1.38 -31.64
C ASN A 179 -6.34 -0.06 -32.10
N ASP A 180 -5.57 -0.81 -31.30
CA ASP A 180 -5.06 -2.14 -31.67
C ASP A 180 -6.17 -3.18 -31.77
N SER A 181 -7.17 -3.10 -30.88
CA SER A 181 -8.37 -3.95 -30.89
C SER A 181 -9.42 -3.51 -31.92
N LEU A 182 -9.52 -2.21 -32.23
CA LEU A 182 -10.49 -1.66 -33.17
C LEU A 182 -10.06 -1.77 -34.64
N LEU A 183 -8.77 -1.60 -34.94
CA LEU A 183 -8.20 -1.71 -36.29
C LEU A 183 -7.52 -3.06 -36.55
N GLY A 184 -7.52 -3.97 -35.58
CA GLY A 184 -6.96 -5.31 -35.68
C GLY A 184 -7.80 -6.25 -36.55
N ASN A 185 -7.97 -7.49 -36.09
CA ASN A 185 -8.76 -8.48 -36.84
C ASN A 185 -10.27 -8.21 -36.67
N VAL A 186 -10.87 -7.55 -37.67
CA VAL A 186 -12.31 -7.21 -37.73
C VAL A 186 -13.21 -8.45 -37.55
N THR A 187 -12.80 -9.63 -38.03
CA THR A 187 -13.55 -10.88 -37.84
C THR A 187 -13.48 -11.37 -36.39
N THR A 188 -12.35 -11.19 -35.70
CA THR A 188 -12.25 -11.46 -34.26
C THR A 188 -13.09 -10.47 -33.47
N LEU A 189 -13.03 -9.18 -33.80
CA LEU A 189 -13.87 -8.14 -33.20
C LEU A 189 -15.37 -8.44 -33.36
N ALA A 190 -15.83 -8.82 -34.57
CA ALA A 190 -17.21 -9.21 -34.83
C ALA A 190 -17.65 -10.38 -33.94
N LYS A 191 -16.85 -11.45 -33.87
CA LYS A 191 -17.12 -12.62 -33.02
C LYS A 191 -17.10 -12.28 -31.53
N THR A 192 -16.23 -11.38 -31.09
CA THR A 192 -16.20 -10.92 -29.70
C THR A 192 -17.45 -10.10 -29.38
N LEU A 193 -17.85 -9.15 -30.23
CA LEU A 193 -19.06 -8.35 -30.06
C LEU A 193 -20.33 -9.22 -30.04
N GLU A 194 -20.41 -10.22 -30.91
CA GLU A 194 -21.46 -11.25 -30.92
C GLU A 194 -21.51 -12.03 -29.61
N PHE A 195 -20.36 -12.54 -29.16
CA PHE A 195 -20.26 -13.33 -27.94
C PHE A 195 -20.63 -12.55 -26.68
N VAL A 196 -20.23 -11.28 -26.57
CA VAL A 196 -20.52 -10.41 -25.42
C VAL A 196 -21.83 -9.64 -25.55
N THR A 197 -22.66 -9.95 -26.54
CA THR A 197 -23.99 -9.32 -26.67
C THR A 197 -25.03 -10.41 -26.97
N PRO A 198 -25.36 -11.27 -25.98
CA PRO A 198 -26.30 -12.37 -26.18
C PRO A 198 -27.74 -11.87 -26.41
N PRO A 199 -28.61 -12.66 -27.07
CA PRO A 199 -30.00 -12.25 -27.34
C PRO A 199 -30.77 -11.84 -26.08
N GLY A 200 -31.49 -10.72 -26.17
CA GLY A 200 -32.22 -10.15 -25.02
C GLY A 200 -31.35 -9.37 -24.04
N GLN A 201 -30.06 -9.18 -24.33
CA GLN A 201 -29.19 -8.19 -23.71
C GLN A 201 -28.70 -7.21 -24.78
N TYR A 202 -28.08 -6.11 -24.35
CA TYR A 202 -27.48 -5.13 -25.24
C TYR A 202 -26.10 -4.72 -24.73
N THR A 203 -25.34 -4.05 -25.61
CA THR A 203 -24.02 -3.49 -25.31
C THR A 203 -24.03 -2.00 -25.60
N ILE A 204 -23.43 -1.19 -24.73
CA ILE A 204 -23.27 0.26 -24.93
C ILE A 204 -21.81 0.54 -25.25
N GLY A 205 -21.54 1.28 -26.32
CA GLY A 205 -20.22 1.86 -26.58
C GLY A 205 -20.24 3.37 -26.39
N HIS A 206 -19.23 3.89 -25.69
CA HIS A 206 -19.02 5.33 -25.51
C HIS A 206 -17.70 5.74 -26.18
N ILE A 207 -17.71 6.78 -27.02
CA ILE A 207 -16.47 7.34 -27.57
C ILE A 207 -15.83 8.23 -26.49
N VAL A 208 -14.70 7.79 -25.93
CA VAL A 208 -14.16 8.32 -24.67
C VAL A 208 -12.80 9.02 -24.75
N ALA A 209 -12.00 8.78 -25.78
CA ALA A 209 -10.71 9.46 -25.96
C ALA A 209 -10.65 10.32 -27.22
N GLY A 210 -11.47 11.37 -27.28
CA GLY A 210 -11.17 12.49 -28.19
C GLY A 210 -9.89 13.24 -27.77
N PRO A 211 -9.39 14.18 -28.60
CA PRO A 211 -8.21 14.98 -28.29
C PRO A 211 -8.28 15.69 -26.93
N GLY A 212 -9.48 16.09 -26.49
CA GLY A 212 -9.72 16.72 -25.19
C GLY A 212 -9.49 15.83 -23.96
N VAL A 213 -9.35 14.51 -24.12
CA VAL A 213 -9.05 13.54 -23.03
C VAL A 213 -7.62 13.01 -23.12
N ARG A 214 -7.08 12.83 -24.34
CA ARG A 214 -5.69 12.41 -24.57
C ARG A 214 -4.68 13.52 -24.34
N ASN A 215 -4.99 14.72 -24.83
CA ASN A 215 -4.12 15.90 -24.76
C ASN A 215 -4.47 16.83 -23.58
N ALA A 216 -5.34 16.37 -22.66
CA ALA A 216 -5.76 17.12 -21.48
C ALA A 216 -4.56 17.47 -20.59
N ARG A 217 -4.20 18.75 -20.52
CA ARG A 217 -3.30 19.25 -19.48
C ARG A 217 -4.12 19.52 -18.22
N ILE A 218 -4.00 18.62 -17.24
CA ILE A 218 -4.75 18.68 -15.99
C ILE A 218 -4.09 19.69 -15.04
N PRO A 219 -4.79 20.73 -14.57
CA PRO A 219 -4.31 21.58 -13.48
C PRO A 219 -3.99 20.73 -12.24
N GLY A 220 -2.84 20.95 -11.60
CA GLY A 220 -2.38 20.13 -10.47
C GLY A 220 -1.78 18.75 -10.86
N GLY A 221 -1.81 18.36 -12.13
CA GLY A 221 -1.05 17.21 -12.65
C GLY A 221 -1.67 15.82 -12.51
N SER A 222 -2.75 15.64 -11.73
CA SER A 222 -3.42 14.35 -11.53
C SER A 222 -4.94 14.45 -11.66
N ASN A 223 -5.59 13.37 -12.12
CA ASN A 223 -7.05 13.22 -12.03
C ASN A 223 -7.44 11.75 -11.75
N ALA A 224 -8.69 11.54 -11.36
CA ALA A 224 -9.24 10.22 -11.03
C ALA A 224 -9.45 9.28 -12.24
N VAL A 225 -8.77 9.50 -13.36
CA VAL A 225 -8.94 8.74 -14.60
C VAL A 225 -7.70 7.88 -14.85
N LEU A 226 -7.86 6.57 -14.74
CA LEU A 226 -6.76 5.59 -14.88
C LEU A 226 -6.07 5.65 -16.26
N PRO A 227 -4.75 5.37 -16.35
CA PRO A 227 -3.96 5.69 -17.55
C PRO A 227 -4.43 5.08 -18.87
N ALA A 228 -5.13 3.94 -18.86
CA ALA A 228 -5.66 3.31 -20.09
C ALA A 228 -6.62 4.22 -20.87
N TRP A 229 -7.36 5.12 -20.21
CA TRP A 229 -8.21 6.13 -20.85
C TRP A 229 -7.46 7.09 -21.80
N ARG A 230 -6.14 7.27 -21.64
CA ARG A 230 -5.34 8.09 -22.56
C ARG A 230 -5.10 7.42 -23.91
N ARG A 231 -5.40 6.11 -24.04
CA ARG A 231 -5.21 5.30 -25.26
C ARG A 231 -6.50 4.65 -25.77
N ALA A 232 -7.54 4.58 -24.95
CA ALA A 232 -8.77 3.88 -25.25
C ALA A 232 -9.77 4.74 -26.02
N TYR A 233 -10.05 4.40 -27.28
CA TYR A 233 -11.00 5.15 -28.10
C TYR A 233 -12.46 4.92 -27.69
N VAL A 234 -12.79 3.69 -27.26
CA VAL A 234 -14.14 3.32 -26.81
C VAL A 234 -14.14 2.65 -25.45
N HIS A 235 -15.14 2.99 -24.64
CA HIS A 235 -15.52 2.27 -23.43
C HIS A 235 -16.74 1.42 -23.73
N ILE A 236 -16.53 0.10 -23.78
CA ILE A 236 -17.58 -0.90 -23.99
C ILE A 236 -18.15 -1.26 -22.62
N VAL A 237 -19.44 -1.01 -22.43
CA VAL A 237 -20.21 -1.37 -21.23
C VAL A 237 -21.20 -2.47 -21.59
N LEU A 238 -21.28 -3.46 -20.72
CA LEU A 238 -22.10 -4.66 -20.82
C LEU A 238 -23.15 -4.66 -19.68
N PRO A 239 -24.30 -3.99 -19.85
CA PRO A 239 -25.42 -4.15 -18.91
C PRO A 239 -25.97 -5.57 -18.98
N ARG A 240 -26.17 -6.18 -17.81
CA ARG A 240 -26.86 -7.45 -17.65
C ARG A 240 -28.08 -7.25 -16.79
N ILE A 241 -29.25 -7.34 -17.42
CA ILE A 241 -30.56 -7.05 -16.83
C ILE A 241 -31.36 -8.35 -16.82
N TRP A 242 -32.11 -8.58 -15.74
CA TRP A 242 -32.91 -9.79 -15.53
C TRP A 242 -34.31 -9.44 -15.03
N PRO A 243 -35.33 -10.28 -15.26
CA PRO A 243 -36.66 -10.06 -14.70
C PRO A 243 -36.64 -9.95 -13.18
N PHE A 244 -37.47 -9.05 -12.63
CA PHE A 244 -37.59 -8.83 -11.19
C PHE A 244 -37.84 -10.15 -10.43
N LEU A 245 -37.17 -10.32 -9.29
CA LEU A 245 -37.15 -11.53 -8.45
C LEU A 245 -36.63 -12.83 -9.11
N ASN A 246 -36.06 -12.79 -10.32
CA ASN A 246 -35.46 -13.97 -10.97
C ASN A 246 -33.99 -14.18 -10.56
N ALA A 247 -33.77 -14.74 -9.36
CA ALA A 247 -32.44 -15.01 -8.82
C ALA A 247 -31.57 -15.92 -9.70
N THR A 248 -32.18 -16.92 -10.35
CA THR A 248 -31.48 -17.85 -11.25
C THR A 248 -30.95 -17.15 -12.51
N ALA A 249 -31.75 -16.26 -13.11
CA ALA A 249 -31.31 -15.45 -14.24
C ALA A 249 -30.18 -14.48 -13.84
N LYS A 250 -30.30 -13.84 -12.67
CA LYS A 250 -29.25 -12.99 -12.09
C LYS A 250 -27.92 -13.75 -11.91
N GLU A 251 -27.93 -14.89 -11.22
CA GLU A 251 -26.72 -15.66 -10.97
C GLU A 251 -26.06 -16.13 -12.28
N SER A 252 -26.86 -16.65 -13.22
CA SER A 252 -26.39 -17.06 -14.55
C SER A 252 -25.74 -15.90 -15.32
N LEU A 253 -26.45 -14.79 -15.53
CA LEU A 253 -25.97 -13.65 -16.31
C LEU A 253 -24.73 -12.99 -15.67
N THR A 254 -24.69 -12.83 -14.34
CA THR A 254 -23.52 -12.26 -13.66
C THR A 254 -22.30 -13.19 -13.65
N THR A 255 -22.50 -14.50 -13.70
CA THR A 255 -21.41 -15.49 -13.82
C THR A 255 -20.83 -15.49 -15.23
N VAL A 256 -21.68 -15.51 -16.27
CA VAL A 256 -21.25 -15.42 -17.67
C VAL A 256 -20.51 -14.10 -17.95
N LEU A 257 -21.01 -12.98 -17.41
CA LEU A 257 -20.35 -11.68 -17.51
C LEU A 257 -18.92 -11.70 -16.95
N ARG A 258 -18.76 -12.17 -15.71
CA ARG A 258 -17.48 -12.20 -15.00
C ARG A 258 -16.49 -13.19 -15.61
N ASP A 259 -16.94 -14.40 -15.91
CA ASP A 259 -16.05 -15.53 -16.20
C ASP A 259 -15.87 -15.79 -17.70
N ALA A 260 -16.66 -15.17 -18.57
CA ALA A 260 -16.58 -15.35 -20.02
C ALA A 260 -16.54 -14.04 -20.81
N GLU A 261 -17.50 -13.12 -20.61
CA GLU A 261 -17.65 -11.94 -21.47
C GLU A 261 -16.55 -10.89 -21.24
N ILE A 262 -16.24 -10.57 -19.99
CA ILE A 262 -15.14 -9.66 -19.64
C ILE A 262 -13.77 -10.25 -20.04
N PRO A 263 -13.46 -11.54 -19.78
CA PRO A 263 -12.29 -12.21 -20.35
C PRO A 263 -12.21 -12.16 -21.88
N ALA A 264 -13.33 -12.21 -22.62
CA ALA A 264 -13.33 -12.11 -24.07
C ALA A 264 -12.94 -10.70 -24.56
N LEU A 265 -13.48 -9.63 -23.93
CA LEU A 265 -13.02 -8.25 -24.20
C LEU A 265 -11.55 -8.06 -23.84
N LYS A 266 -11.09 -8.67 -22.74
CA LYS A 266 -9.68 -8.62 -22.33
C LYS A 266 -8.75 -9.42 -23.26
N ALA A 267 -9.21 -10.51 -23.85
CA ALA A 267 -8.45 -11.26 -24.85
C ALA A 267 -8.26 -10.45 -26.15
N LEU A 268 -9.24 -9.62 -26.49
CA LEU A 268 -9.17 -8.68 -27.62
C LEU A 268 -8.22 -7.50 -27.35
N GLU A 269 -8.12 -7.03 -26.10
CA GLU A 269 -7.29 -5.89 -25.71
C GLU A 269 -6.49 -6.15 -24.41
N PRO A 270 -5.45 -7.01 -24.39
CA PRO A 270 -4.86 -7.48 -23.14
C PRO A 270 -4.15 -6.42 -22.30
N HIS A 271 -3.84 -5.24 -22.86
CA HIS A 271 -2.98 -4.21 -22.28
C HIS A 271 -3.74 -2.93 -21.89
N SER A 272 -5.06 -3.03 -21.73
CA SER A 272 -5.95 -1.93 -21.30
C SER A 272 -6.55 -2.23 -19.91
N GLY A 273 -7.66 -1.58 -19.56
CA GLY A 273 -8.34 -1.74 -18.27
C GLY A 273 -9.84 -1.50 -18.38
N ALA A 274 -10.52 -1.35 -17.24
CA ALA A 274 -11.94 -1.03 -17.16
C ALA A 274 -12.17 0.20 -16.28
N TYR A 275 -13.20 1.00 -16.58
CA TYR A 275 -13.57 2.15 -15.75
C TYR A 275 -14.36 1.68 -14.53
N VAL A 276 -13.88 2.07 -13.35
CA VAL A 276 -14.30 1.48 -12.07
C VAL A 276 -15.80 1.62 -11.75
N ASN A 277 -16.49 2.62 -12.29
CA ASN A 277 -17.91 2.86 -12.03
C ASN A 277 -18.84 1.89 -12.79
N GLU A 278 -18.43 1.42 -13.96
CA GLU A 278 -19.21 0.52 -14.83
C GLU A 278 -18.45 -0.81 -15.09
N ALA A 279 -17.40 -1.12 -14.33
CA ALA A 279 -16.71 -2.41 -14.36
C ALA A 279 -17.45 -3.45 -13.50
N ASP A 280 -17.20 -4.75 -13.73
CA ASP A 280 -17.82 -5.79 -12.87
C ASP A 280 -17.20 -5.75 -11.46
N PRO A 281 -17.98 -5.45 -10.40
CA PRO A 281 -17.46 -5.42 -9.03
C PRO A 281 -17.04 -6.81 -8.50
N THR A 282 -17.27 -7.89 -9.26
CA THR A 282 -16.75 -9.24 -8.94
C THR A 282 -15.57 -9.71 -9.80
N ASN A 283 -14.98 -8.86 -10.65
CA ASN A 283 -13.83 -9.24 -11.45
C ASN A 283 -12.71 -9.83 -10.55
N PRO A 284 -12.31 -11.10 -10.71
CA PRO A 284 -11.40 -11.77 -9.77
C PRO A 284 -10.00 -11.16 -9.74
N ILE A 285 -9.62 -10.40 -10.77
CA ILE A 285 -8.32 -9.74 -10.95
C ILE A 285 -8.46 -8.21 -11.05
N TRP A 286 -9.55 -7.64 -10.52
CA TRP A 286 -9.85 -6.20 -10.52
C TRP A 286 -8.66 -5.31 -10.12
N LYS A 287 -7.84 -5.73 -9.12
CA LYS A 287 -6.64 -4.99 -8.69
C LYS A 287 -5.57 -4.86 -9.78
N TYR A 288 -5.55 -5.73 -10.77
CA TYR A 288 -4.61 -5.68 -11.90
C TYR A 288 -5.25 -5.03 -13.13
N ASP A 289 -6.51 -5.34 -13.42
CA ASP A 289 -7.23 -4.67 -14.52
C ASP A 289 -7.43 -3.17 -14.25
N TYR A 290 -7.26 -2.75 -12.99
CA TYR A 290 -7.23 -1.37 -12.55
C TYR A 290 -5.79 -0.88 -12.12
N TRP A 291 -4.80 -1.72 -11.70
CA TRP A 291 -3.42 -1.37 -11.17
C TRP A 291 -2.24 -2.40 -11.48
N GLY A 292 -1.05 -2.44 -10.82
CA GLY A 292 0.15 -3.26 -11.25
C GLY A 292 1.22 -3.73 -10.19
N GLY A 293 2.39 -4.35 -10.57
CA GLY A 293 3.48 -4.76 -9.62
C GLY A 293 4.50 -5.95 -9.87
N GLY A 294 5.38 -6.26 -8.87
CA GLY A 294 6.63 -7.13 -8.84
C GLY A 294 6.91 -8.27 -7.76
N SER A 295 7.70 -8.14 -6.65
CA SER A 295 8.03 -9.18 -5.57
C SER A 295 8.29 -8.76 -4.06
N LEU A 296 7.90 -9.54 -2.99
CA LEU A 296 7.97 -9.34 -1.49
C LEU A 296 7.95 -10.65 -0.59
N ASN A 297 8.49 -10.72 0.66
CA ASN A 297 8.46 -11.94 1.55
C ASN A 297 7.92 -11.76 3.00
N ILE A 298 7.45 -12.86 3.64
CA ILE A 298 7.17 -12.95 5.10
C ILE A 298 8.18 -13.86 5.81
N ASP A 299 8.82 -13.35 6.87
CA ASP A 299 9.93 -14.04 7.56
C ASP A 299 9.45 -14.67 8.88
N PHE A 300 9.62 -15.99 9.02
CA PHE A 300 9.32 -16.80 10.20
C PHE A 300 10.62 -17.12 10.95
N VAL A 301 10.98 -16.28 11.93
CA VAL A 301 12.22 -16.38 12.70
C VAL A 301 12.01 -17.22 13.96
N THR A 302 12.53 -18.45 13.94
CA THR A 302 12.46 -19.41 15.05
C THR A 302 13.78 -19.43 15.80
N VAL A 303 13.78 -18.98 17.06
CA VAL A 303 14.97 -19.01 17.92
C VAL A 303 15.08 -20.38 18.57
N THR A 304 16.25 -21.01 18.48
CA THR A 304 16.55 -22.35 19.00
C THR A 304 17.92 -22.37 19.69
N SER A 305 18.17 -23.35 20.55
CA SER A 305 19.52 -23.55 21.10
C SER A 305 20.52 -24.06 20.05
N ARG A 306 20.02 -24.89 19.12
CA ARG A 306 20.74 -25.36 17.94
C ARG A 306 19.78 -25.85 16.87
N VAL A 307 20.26 -26.08 15.65
CA VAL A 307 19.47 -26.73 14.59
C VAL A 307 19.31 -28.24 14.84
N PRO A 308 18.11 -28.83 14.61
CA PRO A 308 17.87 -30.27 14.77
C PRO A 308 18.55 -31.10 13.68
N GLY A 309 19.01 -32.29 14.04
CA GLY A 309 19.50 -33.30 13.09
C GLY A 309 18.39 -34.04 12.34
N PRO A 310 18.72 -34.88 11.33
CA PRO A 310 17.75 -35.68 10.61
C PRO A 310 16.94 -36.60 11.54
N GLY A 311 15.61 -36.45 11.53
CA GLY A 311 14.70 -37.22 12.40
C GLY A 311 14.62 -36.74 13.86
N GLU A 312 15.33 -35.67 14.22
CA GLU A 312 15.30 -35.08 15.56
C GLU A 312 14.20 -34.03 15.69
N THR A 313 13.54 -33.99 16.85
CA THR A 313 12.59 -32.92 17.22
C THR A 313 13.16 -32.12 18.38
N LEU A 314 13.31 -30.81 18.20
CA LEU A 314 13.72 -29.87 19.25
C LEU A 314 12.61 -28.86 19.55
N THR A 315 12.46 -28.50 20.82
CA THR A 315 11.58 -27.41 21.25
C THR A 315 12.27 -26.08 21.02
N ALA A 316 11.72 -25.24 20.14
CA ALA A 316 12.17 -23.87 19.94
C ALA A 316 11.88 -22.97 21.15
N LYS A 317 12.62 -21.87 21.29
CA LYS A 317 12.49 -20.88 22.36
C LYS A 317 11.42 -19.83 22.06
N SER A 318 11.37 -19.37 20.81
CA SER A 318 10.37 -18.40 20.33
C SER A 318 10.19 -18.50 18.81
N LEU A 319 9.09 -17.94 18.32
CA LEU A 319 8.83 -17.67 16.92
C LEU A 319 8.45 -16.18 16.80
N HIS A 320 9.07 -15.49 15.85
CA HIS A 320 8.74 -14.12 15.46
C HIS A 320 8.33 -14.12 13.98
N VAL A 321 7.30 -13.36 13.63
CA VAL A 321 6.87 -13.20 12.23
C VAL A 321 7.10 -11.75 11.83
N ASN A 322 7.96 -11.54 10.85
CA ASN A 322 8.44 -10.24 10.41
C ASN A 322 8.10 -9.97 8.94
N ALA A 323 8.03 -8.70 8.58
CA ALA A 323 8.07 -8.27 7.18
C ALA A 323 9.52 -8.43 6.67
N GLY A 324 9.73 -9.09 5.53
CA GLY A 324 11.06 -9.33 4.99
C GLY A 324 11.13 -9.42 3.47
N GLY A 325 12.20 -10.06 2.99
CA GLY A 325 12.58 -10.05 1.57
C GLY A 325 13.35 -8.79 1.19
N LYS A 326 14.41 -8.99 0.40
CA LYS A 326 15.44 -7.98 0.14
C LYS A 326 14.89 -6.75 -0.54
N GLY A 327 14.04 -6.93 -1.55
CA GLY A 327 13.38 -5.80 -2.22
C GLY A 327 12.54 -4.95 -1.26
N ALA A 328 11.83 -5.59 -0.33
CA ALA A 328 11.02 -4.90 0.68
C ALA A 328 11.88 -4.16 1.71
N ASN A 329 12.92 -4.83 2.22
CA ASN A 329 13.86 -4.25 3.19
C ASN A 329 14.63 -3.06 2.61
N GLN A 330 15.11 -3.20 1.37
CA GLN A 330 15.83 -2.14 0.64
C GLN A 330 14.90 -0.97 0.34
N ALA A 331 13.64 -1.21 -0.07
CA ALA A 331 12.65 -0.16 -0.25
C ALA A 331 12.32 0.57 1.07
N VAL A 332 12.10 -0.16 2.18
CA VAL A 332 11.91 0.42 3.53
C VAL A 332 13.10 1.29 3.93
N ALA A 333 14.33 0.86 3.63
CA ALA A 333 15.54 1.62 3.91
C ALA A 333 15.66 2.87 3.03
N CYS A 334 15.37 2.78 1.72
CA CYS A 334 15.29 3.94 0.83
C CYS A 334 14.26 4.96 1.33
N GLY A 335 13.06 4.50 1.70
CA GLY A 335 11.97 5.37 2.14
C GLY A 335 12.26 6.06 3.47
N LYS A 336 12.82 5.33 4.45
CA LYS A 336 13.34 5.93 5.69
C LYS A 336 14.48 6.92 5.44
N ALA A 337 15.32 6.64 4.44
CA ALA A 337 16.41 7.54 4.06
C ALA A 337 15.94 8.80 3.32
N SER A 338 14.77 8.79 2.67
CA SER A 338 14.25 9.94 1.92
C SER A 338 13.50 10.98 2.75
N PHE A 339 13.09 10.66 3.98
CA PHE A 339 12.53 11.67 4.88
C PHE A 339 13.57 12.74 5.24
N ILE A 340 13.28 13.98 4.88
CA ILE A 340 14.05 15.18 5.27
C ILE A 340 13.38 15.92 6.43
N SER A 341 12.07 15.76 6.61
CA SER A 341 11.33 16.15 7.82
C SER A 341 10.46 14.98 8.32
N GLU A 342 9.47 15.24 9.17
CA GLU A 342 8.58 14.19 9.70
C GLU A 342 7.53 13.73 8.67
N ASP A 343 7.09 14.64 7.79
CA ASP A 343 6.05 14.41 6.78
C ASP A 343 6.54 14.63 5.34
N GLU A 344 7.80 15.04 5.14
CA GLU A 344 8.37 15.40 3.83
C GLU A 344 9.48 14.43 3.39
N GLN A 345 9.31 13.86 2.20
CA GLN A 345 10.31 13.06 1.51
C GLN A 345 10.88 13.83 0.31
N ASP A 346 12.18 13.75 0.08
CA ASP A 346 12.85 14.32 -1.10
C ASP A 346 13.16 13.30 -2.21
N ILE A 347 12.73 12.04 -2.02
CA ILE A 347 12.84 10.96 -3.01
C ILE A 347 11.54 10.15 -3.01
N ASP A 348 11.00 9.90 -4.20
CA ASP A 348 9.91 8.97 -4.43
C ASP A 348 10.44 7.51 -4.48
N ILE A 349 9.92 6.61 -3.64
CA ILE A 349 10.28 5.18 -3.66
C ILE A 349 9.09 4.36 -4.15
N ASP A 350 9.21 3.78 -5.35
CA ASP A 350 8.23 2.86 -5.92
C ASP A 350 8.61 1.40 -5.62
N MET A 351 7.77 0.67 -4.88
CA MET A 351 8.03 -0.76 -4.63
C MET A 351 7.51 -1.65 -5.76
N VAL A 352 8.47 -2.14 -6.53
CA VAL A 352 8.48 -3.31 -7.42
C VAL A 352 7.91 -4.63 -6.81
N GLY A 353 6.64 -4.78 -6.35
CA GLY A 353 6.21 -5.86 -5.40
C GLY A 353 5.11 -6.90 -5.81
N ALA A 354 5.10 -8.14 -5.32
CA ALA A 354 3.97 -9.09 -5.48
C ALA A 354 3.90 -10.10 -4.33
N VAL A 355 2.69 -10.56 -4.06
CA VAL A 355 2.29 -11.34 -2.89
C VAL A 355 1.09 -12.24 -3.21
N GLY A 356 0.81 -13.20 -2.34
CA GLY A 356 -0.42 -13.97 -2.39
C GLY A 356 -1.63 -13.12 -2.00
N LYS A 357 -2.68 -13.16 -2.82
CA LYS A 357 -3.93 -12.43 -2.58
C LYS A 357 -4.66 -13.02 -1.38
N GLY A 358 -4.95 -12.18 -0.40
CA GLY A 358 -5.60 -12.60 0.85
C GLY A 358 -4.64 -13.19 1.88
N ASP A 359 -3.32 -13.10 1.68
CA ASP A 359 -2.36 -13.35 2.75
C ASP A 359 -2.58 -12.36 3.91
N PRO A 360 -2.92 -12.83 5.13
CA PRO A 360 -3.14 -11.95 6.28
C PRO A 360 -1.86 -11.21 6.69
N TYR A 361 -0.67 -11.78 6.47
CA TYR A 361 0.60 -11.13 6.82
C TYR A 361 0.92 -9.98 5.85
N TYR A 362 0.57 -10.09 4.57
CA TYR A 362 0.72 -8.96 3.64
C TYR A 362 -0.09 -7.74 4.12
N ALA A 363 -1.36 -7.95 4.45
CA ALA A 363 -2.27 -6.87 4.85
C ALA A 363 -1.99 -6.29 6.25
N SER A 364 -1.61 -7.14 7.22
CA SER A 364 -1.43 -6.72 8.62
C SER A 364 -0.01 -6.26 8.96
N LEU A 365 1.01 -6.74 8.25
CA LEU A 365 2.42 -6.58 8.61
C LEU A 365 3.25 -5.94 7.48
N MET A 366 3.25 -6.54 6.28
CA MET A 366 4.12 -6.11 5.18
C MET A 366 3.75 -4.72 4.62
N LYS A 367 2.54 -4.58 4.06
CA LYS A 367 2.10 -3.35 3.42
C LYS A 367 2.13 -2.17 4.39
N PRO A 368 1.65 -2.29 5.64
CA PRO A 368 1.79 -1.22 6.63
C PRO A 368 3.23 -0.90 7.04
N SER A 369 4.21 -1.80 6.84
CA SER A 369 5.63 -1.51 7.11
C SER A 369 6.24 -0.64 6.02
N LEU A 370 5.93 -0.98 4.75
CA LEU A 370 6.36 -0.24 3.57
C LEU A 370 5.74 1.16 3.53
N GLU A 371 4.41 1.27 3.61
CA GLU A 371 3.70 2.56 3.52
C GLU A 371 4.11 3.52 4.64
N LYS A 372 4.27 3.05 5.89
CA LYS A 372 4.78 3.87 7.02
C LYS A 372 6.24 4.28 6.86
N SER A 373 6.99 3.57 6.02
CA SER A 373 8.36 3.94 5.66
C SER A 373 8.39 4.84 4.42
N GLY A 374 7.25 5.35 3.96
CA GLY A 374 7.16 6.24 2.80
C GLY A 374 7.49 5.54 1.48
N VAL A 375 7.10 4.27 1.36
CA VAL A 375 7.26 3.46 0.14
C VAL A 375 5.92 3.33 -0.57
N ASN A 376 5.86 3.75 -1.83
CA ASN A 376 4.69 3.59 -2.68
C ASN A 376 4.47 2.11 -3.01
N CYS A 377 3.40 1.55 -2.42
CA CYS A 377 2.95 0.19 -2.62
C CYS A 377 1.98 0.02 -3.81
N GLY A 378 1.75 1.06 -4.62
CA GLY A 378 0.86 1.04 -5.77
C GLY A 378 1.31 0.11 -6.92
N LEU A 379 2.58 -0.31 -6.89
CA LEU A 379 3.15 -1.31 -7.78
C LEU A 379 3.32 -2.65 -7.04
N ILE A 380 2.36 -3.02 -6.19
CA ILE A 380 2.30 -4.32 -5.54
C ILE A 380 1.13 -5.18 -6.05
N ARG A 381 1.42 -6.32 -6.70
CA ARG A 381 0.42 -7.30 -7.19
C ARG A 381 0.03 -8.31 -6.13
N GLU A 382 -1.26 -8.40 -5.84
CA GLU A 382 -1.83 -9.52 -5.10
C GLU A 382 -2.36 -10.58 -6.11
N ILE A 383 -1.75 -11.76 -6.15
CA ILE A 383 -2.12 -12.84 -7.10
C ILE A 383 -2.86 -13.99 -6.42
N LYS A 384 -3.92 -14.50 -7.05
CA LYS A 384 -4.92 -15.39 -6.40
C LYS A 384 -4.45 -16.83 -6.19
N ASP A 385 -3.57 -17.33 -7.06
CA ASP A 385 -3.25 -18.76 -7.17
C ASP A 385 -1.79 -19.08 -6.78
N SER A 386 -1.17 -18.23 -5.95
CA SER A 386 0.13 -18.45 -5.31
C SER A 386 0.15 -17.81 -3.92
N GLN A 387 0.95 -18.37 -3.02
CA GLN A 387 1.21 -17.79 -1.70
C GLN A 387 2.21 -16.63 -1.80
N THR A 388 2.23 -15.71 -0.84
CA THR A 388 3.35 -14.78 -0.67
C THR A 388 4.65 -15.55 -0.48
N GLY A 389 5.78 -15.00 -0.93
CA GLY A 389 7.07 -15.60 -0.63
C GLY A 389 7.30 -15.64 0.89
N THR A 390 8.00 -16.66 1.38
CA THR A 390 8.28 -16.83 2.81
C THR A 390 9.72 -17.24 3.05
N ALA A 391 10.27 -16.83 4.19
CA ALA A 391 11.58 -17.29 4.66
C ALA A 391 11.43 -17.93 6.04
N THR A 392 11.81 -19.19 6.19
CA THR A 392 11.97 -19.83 7.50
C THR A 392 13.40 -19.62 7.96
N ILE A 393 13.58 -18.86 9.04
CA ILE A 393 14.89 -18.47 9.59
C ILE A 393 15.07 -19.17 10.93
N LEU A 394 16.03 -20.07 11.05
CA LEU A 394 16.44 -20.64 12.33
C LEU A 394 17.59 -19.79 12.89
N VAL A 395 17.47 -19.31 14.12
CA VAL A 395 18.53 -18.54 14.82
C VAL A 395 19.02 -19.34 16.02
N GLU A 396 20.31 -19.64 16.06
CA GLU A 396 20.97 -20.39 17.13
C GLU A 396 21.45 -19.45 18.26
N ASP A 397 21.71 -19.97 19.47
CA ASP A 397 22.03 -19.14 20.66
C ASP A 397 23.31 -18.29 20.54
N ASN A 398 24.18 -18.62 19.58
CA ASN A 398 25.39 -17.89 19.24
C ASN A 398 25.16 -16.74 18.23
N GLY A 399 23.95 -16.59 17.70
CA GLY A 399 23.59 -15.61 16.68
C GLY A 399 23.74 -16.11 15.23
N GLU A 400 24.17 -17.35 15.01
CA GLU A 400 24.21 -17.96 13.68
C GLU A 400 22.78 -18.16 13.15
N ASN A 401 22.57 -17.92 11.86
CA ASN A 401 21.27 -18.07 11.22
C ASN A 401 21.30 -19.04 10.03
N ARG A 402 20.17 -19.71 9.78
CA ARG A 402 19.97 -20.59 8.62
C ARG A 402 18.63 -20.29 7.99
N ILE A 403 18.63 -20.01 6.69
CA ILE A 403 17.46 -19.47 5.98
C ILE A 403 17.02 -20.44 4.89
N LEU A 404 15.73 -20.79 4.89
CA LEU A 404 15.06 -21.53 3.83
C LEU A 404 14.00 -20.62 3.20
N VAL A 405 14.13 -20.32 1.91
CA VAL A 405 13.21 -19.42 1.18
C VAL A 405 12.28 -20.23 0.28
N VAL A 406 10.99 -19.90 0.33
CA VAL A 406 9.96 -20.36 -0.62
C VAL A 406 9.48 -19.15 -1.41
N PRO A 407 9.79 -18.99 -2.71
CA PRO A 407 9.62 -17.71 -3.40
C PRO A 407 8.15 -17.34 -3.68
N GLY A 408 7.25 -18.32 -3.88
CA GLY A 408 5.82 -18.08 -4.13
C GLY A 408 5.56 -17.03 -5.21
N ALA A 409 4.73 -16.04 -4.88
CA ALA A 409 4.33 -14.95 -5.76
C ALA A 409 5.50 -14.17 -6.38
N ASN A 410 6.67 -14.16 -5.72
CA ASN A 410 7.89 -13.50 -6.22
C ASN A 410 8.46 -14.18 -7.45
N HIS A 411 8.15 -15.46 -7.65
CA HIS A 411 8.44 -16.16 -8.89
C HIS A 411 7.23 -16.20 -9.82
N ASP A 412 6.03 -16.46 -9.28
CA ASP A 412 4.86 -16.75 -10.11
C ASP A 412 4.26 -15.51 -10.81
N ALA A 413 4.32 -14.32 -10.18
CA ALA A 413 3.89 -13.06 -10.80
C ALA A 413 5.00 -12.34 -11.59
N MET A 414 6.27 -12.64 -11.31
CA MET A 414 7.41 -11.90 -11.86
C MET A 414 7.83 -12.32 -13.26
N ARG A 415 7.32 -13.44 -13.78
CA ARG A 415 7.60 -13.93 -15.15
C ARG A 415 6.69 -13.28 -16.20
N ASP A 416 6.09 -12.13 -15.90
CA ASP A 416 5.11 -11.45 -16.75
C ASP A 416 5.76 -10.38 -17.65
N ALA A 417 5.69 -10.57 -18.97
CA ALA A 417 6.20 -9.61 -19.94
C ALA A 417 5.56 -8.21 -19.84
N LYS A 418 4.35 -8.09 -19.27
CA LYS A 418 3.71 -6.78 -19.02
C LYS A 418 4.35 -6.02 -17.86
N LEU A 419 5.04 -6.69 -16.93
CA LEU A 419 5.87 -6.00 -15.94
C LEU A 419 7.03 -5.29 -16.65
N LEU A 420 7.75 -6.01 -17.51
CA LEU A 420 8.86 -5.46 -18.29
C LEU A 420 8.39 -4.32 -19.20
N GLN A 421 7.28 -4.50 -19.91
CA GLN A 421 6.67 -3.44 -20.74
C GLN A 421 6.20 -2.24 -19.90
N GLY A 422 5.65 -2.49 -18.70
CA GLY A 422 5.20 -1.45 -17.78
C GLY A 422 6.35 -0.65 -17.17
N LEU A 423 7.49 -1.29 -16.90
CA LEU A 423 8.75 -0.63 -16.54
C LEU A 423 9.32 0.18 -17.72
N ALA A 424 9.30 -0.40 -18.93
CA ALA A 424 9.82 0.22 -20.15
C ALA A 424 9.11 1.52 -20.52
N THR A 425 7.80 1.57 -20.32
CA THR A 425 6.92 2.65 -20.78
C THR A 425 6.57 3.67 -19.69
N ARG A 426 7.27 3.66 -18.54
CA ARG A 426 7.07 4.64 -17.47
C ARG A 426 7.32 6.07 -17.96
N GLN A 427 6.39 6.99 -17.67
CA GLN A 427 6.57 8.42 -17.94
C GLN A 427 7.79 9.03 -17.24
N ARG A 428 8.08 8.58 -16.02
CA ARG A 428 9.31 8.88 -15.29
C ARG A 428 10.09 7.59 -15.10
N GLN A 429 11.16 7.45 -15.87
CA GLN A 429 12.17 6.43 -15.59
C GLN A 429 12.79 6.71 -14.22
N PRO A 430 13.02 5.68 -13.39
CA PRO A 430 13.68 5.84 -12.11
C PRO A 430 15.09 6.42 -12.31
N THR A 431 15.48 7.39 -11.48
CA THR A 431 16.86 7.92 -11.48
C THR A 431 17.87 6.86 -11.00
N VAL A 432 17.43 6.00 -10.07
CA VAL A 432 18.18 4.86 -9.56
C VAL A 432 17.24 3.66 -9.53
N LEU A 433 17.67 2.55 -10.12
CA LEU A 433 16.97 1.27 -10.05
C LEU A 433 17.73 0.32 -9.13
N VAL A 434 17.08 -0.15 -8.07
CA VAL A 434 17.63 -1.13 -7.13
C VAL A 434 17.08 -2.52 -7.44
N MET A 435 17.96 -3.51 -7.64
CA MET A 435 17.58 -4.89 -7.96
C MET A 435 18.28 -5.92 -7.07
N GLN A 436 17.64 -7.07 -6.89
CA GLN A 436 18.13 -8.17 -6.07
C GLN A 436 17.76 -9.56 -6.63
N GLY A 437 18.28 -10.62 -6.00
CA GLY A 437 18.25 -12.00 -6.51
C GLY A 437 17.02 -12.84 -6.13
N GLU A 438 16.00 -12.27 -5.48
CA GLU A 438 14.83 -13.04 -4.98
C GLU A 438 13.68 -13.17 -5.99
N ILE A 439 13.90 -12.73 -7.22
CA ILE A 439 12.97 -12.85 -8.35
C ILE A 439 13.55 -13.80 -9.42
N PRO A 440 12.77 -14.28 -10.40
CA PRO A 440 13.26 -15.17 -11.44
C PRO A 440 14.44 -14.55 -12.16
N ARG A 441 15.53 -15.32 -12.29
CA ARG A 441 16.76 -14.93 -12.99
C ARG A 441 16.48 -14.25 -14.33
N GLN A 442 15.59 -14.83 -15.16
CA GLN A 442 15.25 -14.26 -16.45
C GLN A 442 14.66 -12.84 -16.35
N THR A 443 13.76 -12.60 -15.39
CA THR A 443 13.19 -11.27 -15.13
C THR A 443 14.28 -10.25 -14.79
N VAL A 444 15.30 -10.62 -13.99
CA VAL A 444 16.44 -9.73 -13.71
C VAL A 444 17.23 -9.42 -14.98
N LEU A 445 17.53 -10.44 -15.80
CA LEU A 445 18.26 -10.25 -17.06
C LEU A 445 17.48 -9.35 -18.03
N ASP A 446 16.18 -9.54 -18.14
CA ASP A 446 15.31 -8.75 -19.01
C ASP A 446 15.20 -7.29 -18.52
N ILE A 447 15.17 -7.05 -17.20
CA ILE A 447 15.22 -5.69 -16.63
C ILE A 447 16.59 -5.05 -16.87
N LEU A 448 17.71 -5.76 -16.67
CA LEU A 448 19.06 -5.27 -16.98
C LEU A 448 19.20 -4.85 -18.45
N VAL A 449 18.68 -5.67 -19.38
CA VAL A 449 18.66 -5.34 -20.81
C VAL A 449 17.73 -4.16 -21.10
N LEU A 450 16.57 -4.08 -20.45
CA LEU A 450 15.62 -2.98 -20.67
C LEU A 450 16.21 -1.61 -20.27
N PHE A 451 16.84 -1.53 -19.09
CA PHE A 451 17.37 -0.28 -18.57
C PHE A 451 18.76 0.08 -19.12
N SER A 452 19.43 -0.85 -19.82
CA SER A 452 20.73 -0.67 -20.49
C SER A 452 20.83 0.54 -21.43
N SER A 453 19.70 1.04 -21.92
CA SER A 453 19.58 2.10 -22.91
C SER A 453 18.93 3.39 -22.37
N THR A 454 18.82 3.51 -21.05
CA THR A 454 18.23 4.67 -20.35
C THR A 454 19.25 5.36 -19.45
N ASP A 455 19.00 6.60 -19.05
CA ASP A 455 19.80 7.34 -18.06
C ASP A 455 19.57 6.86 -16.60
N THR A 456 19.05 5.63 -16.42
CA THR A 456 18.79 5.03 -15.11
C THR A 456 20.05 4.40 -14.56
N HIS A 457 20.52 4.85 -13.39
CA HIS A 457 21.66 4.21 -12.75
C HIS A 457 21.24 2.93 -12.02
N ILE A 458 21.89 1.80 -12.33
CA ILE A 458 21.55 0.48 -11.81
C ILE A 458 22.42 0.14 -10.59
N VAL A 459 21.75 -0.04 -9.45
CA VAL A 459 22.31 -0.61 -8.22
C VAL A 459 21.86 -2.06 -8.12
N PHE A 460 22.77 -3.00 -8.35
CA PHE A 460 22.44 -4.43 -8.33
C PHE A 460 23.08 -5.12 -7.12
N ASN A 461 22.23 -5.70 -6.27
CA ASN A 461 22.63 -6.59 -5.19
C ASN A 461 22.16 -8.02 -5.47
N PRO A 462 22.92 -8.82 -6.26
CA PRO A 462 22.56 -10.19 -6.65
C PRO A 462 22.63 -11.18 -5.47
N ALA A 463 21.77 -10.97 -4.48
CA ALA A 463 21.64 -11.74 -3.26
C ALA A 463 20.24 -12.38 -3.23
N PRO A 464 20.12 -13.71 -3.06
CA PRO A 464 21.19 -14.69 -3.22
C PRO A 464 21.74 -14.71 -4.65
N VAL A 465 23.00 -15.12 -4.83
CA VAL A 465 23.56 -15.35 -6.17
C VAL A 465 22.88 -16.59 -6.77
N TYR A 466 22.38 -16.47 -8.00
CA TYR A 466 21.76 -17.59 -8.72
C TYR A 466 22.76 -18.75 -8.90
N PRO A 467 22.33 -20.02 -8.74
CA PRO A 467 23.20 -21.18 -8.99
C PRO A 467 23.82 -21.21 -10.39
N GLU A 468 23.10 -20.67 -11.39
CA GLU A 468 23.54 -20.54 -12.78
C GLU A 468 24.28 -19.22 -13.06
N GLY A 469 24.73 -18.51 -12.02
CA GLY A 469 25.42 -17.23 -12.09
C GLY A 469 24.60 -16.12 -12.76
N VAL A 470 25.25 -15.01 -13.09
CA VAL A 470 24.71 -13.93 -13.93
C VAL A 470 25.65 -13.77 -15.13
N PRO A 471 25.16 -13.79 -16.39
CA PRO A 471 26.01 -13.66 -17.56
C PRO A 471 26.77 -12.33 -17.55
N LEU A 472 28.07 -12.36 -17.86
CA LEU A 472 28.94 -11.17 -17.82
C LEU A 472 28.43 -10.04 -18.73
N ASP A 473 27.84 -10.39 -19.87
CA ASP A 473 27.27 -9.41 -20.80
C ASP A 473 26.06 -8.66 -20.21
N SER A 474 25.26 -9.31 -19.36
CA SER A 474 24.14 -8.66 -18.66
C SER A 474 24.61 -7.74 -17.54
N LEU A 475 25.81 -7.98 -16.97
CA LEU A 475 26.42 -7.13 -15.95
C LEU A 475 27.02 -5.82 -16.52
N ARG A 476 27.20 -5.71 -17.85
CA ARG A 476 27.79 -4.53 -18.53
C ARG A 476 27.06 -3.21 -18.31
N HIS A 477 25.82 -3.28 -17.83
CA HIS A 477 24.92 -2.16 -17.60
C HIS A 477 24.70 -1.89 -16.10
N VAL A 478 25.42 -2.56 -15.21
CA VAL A 478 25.39 -2.30 -13.77
C VAL A 478 26.41 -1.22 -13.42
N ASP A 479 25.93 -0.05 -12.98
CA ASP A 479 26.80 1.01 -12.46
C ASP A 479 27.45 0.61 -11.12
N PHE A 480 26.63 0.09 -10.20
CA PHE A 480 27.02 -0.24 -8.83
C PHE A 480 26.65 -1.69 -8.50
N LEU A 481 27.66 -2.57 -8.49
CA LEU A 481 27.53 -3.92 -7.96
C LEU A 481 27.78 -3.90 -6.45
N ILE A 482 26.77 -4.26 -5.65
CA ILE A 482 26.88 -4.35 -4.19
C ILE A 482 26.70 -5.79 -3.76
N VAL A 483 27.69 -6.37 -3.10
CA VAL A 483 27.70 -7.78 -2.67
C VAL A 483 28.30 -7.91 -1.26
N ASN A 484 28.10 -9.05 -0.60
CA ASN A 484 28.98 -9.47 0.51
C ASN A 484 30.17 -10.30 -0.02
N GLU A 485 31.07 -10.71 0.88
CA GLU A 485 32.29 -11.44 0.51
C GLU A 485 32.02 -12.79 -0.16
N ASN A 486 31.04 -13.55 0.33
CA ASN A 486 30.65 -14.84 -0.22
C ASN A 486 30.00 -14.68 -1.61
N GLU A 487 29.11 -13.71 -1.77
CA GLU A 487 28.48 -13.35 -3.04
C GLU A 487 29.52 -12.86 -4.07
N CYS A 488 30.51 -12.07 -3.61
CA CYS A 488 31.65 -11.62 -4.42
C CYS A 488 32.51 -12.81 -4.88
N ALA A 489 32.81 -13.77 -4.00
CA ALA A 489 33.54 -14.98 -4.35
C ALA A 489 32.74 -15.88 -5.33
N MET A 490 31.42 -16.00 -5.14
CA MET A 490 30.55 -16.80 -6.00
C MET A 490 30.47 -16.24 -7.42
N LEU A 491 30.20 -14.94 -7.58
CA LEU A 491 30.21 -14.27 -8.90
C LEU A 491 31.63 -14.16 -9.47
N GLY A 492 32.63 -14.08 -8.60
CA GLY A 492 34.05 -14.04 -8.96
C GLY A 492 34.48 -15.23 -9.81
N ARG A 493 33.86 -16.40 -9.65
CA ARG A 493 34.15 -17.62 -10.42
C ARG A 493 33.87 -17.47 -11.93
N GLU A 494 32.92 -16.62 -12.31
CA GLU A 494 32.60 -16.35 -13.71
C GLU A 494 33.59 -15.36 -14.37
N VAL A 495 34.25 -14.52 -13.57
CA VAL A 495 35.20 -13.49 -14.05
C VAL A 495 36.67 -13.85 -13.84
N SER A 496 37.02 -14.71 -12.88
CA SER A 496 38.41 -14.87 -12.43
C SER A 496 38.91 -16.31 -12.52
N GLU A 497 39.91 -16.53 -13.38
CA GLU A 497 40.57 -17.83 -13.60
C GLU A 497 41.44 -18.27 -12.40
N THR A 498 41.70 -17.36 -11.45
CA THR A 498 42.50 -17.62 -10.24
C THR A 498 41.69 -18.13 -9.05
N LEU A 499 40.35 -18.11 -9.11
CA LEU A 499 39.49 -18.77 -8.12
C LEU A 499 39.27 -20.24 -8.51
N SER A 500 39.89 -21.17 -7.78
CA SER A 500 39.72 -22.61 -8.01
C SER A 500 38.25 -23.05 -7.83
N PRO A 501 37.67 -23.86 -8.74
CA PRO A 501 36.29 -24.35 -8.62
C PRO A 501 35.99 -25.10 -7.31
N ASP A 502 36.98 -25.86 -6.83
CA ASP A 502 36.88 -26.71 -5.63
C ASP A 502 37.33 -25.99 -4.34
N GLY A 503 37.47 -24.66 -4.38
CA GLY A 503 37.92 -23.85 -3.24
C GLY A 503 36.91 -23.81 -2.09
N GLY A 504 37.16 -24.62 -1.05
CA GLY A 504 36.46 -24.53 0.23
C GLY A 504 36.69 -23.20 0.96
N SER A 505 35.89 -22.94 1.99
CA SER A 505 35.85 -21.65 2.69
C SER A 505 37.21 -21.18 3.22
N LYS A 506 37.76 -20.14 2.59
CA LYS A 506 38.31 -19.03 3.37
C LYS A 506 37.12 -18.19 3.78
N ASP A 507 36.89 -18.03 5.08
CA ASP A 507 35.69 -17.34 5.59
C ASP A 507 35.70 -15.82 5.33
N ASP A 508 36.86 -15.25 4.99
CA ASP A 508 37.07 -13.85 4.58
C ASP A 508 37.96 -13.79 3.31
N LEU A 509 37.66 -12.87 2.39
CA LEU A 509 38.57 -12.49 1.31
C LEU A 509 39.54 -11.39 1.78
N SER A 510 40.80 -11.44 1.30
CA SER A 510 41.77 -10.36 1.54
C SER A 510 41.52 -9.15 0.64
N ASP A 511 41.90 -7.96 1.11
CA ASP A 511 41.82 -6.69 0.35
C ASP A 511 42.47 -6.79 -1.05
N SER A 512 43.53 -7.60 -1.20
CA SER A 512 44.20 -7.89 -2.47
C SER A 512 43.41 -8.82 -3.39
N GLU A 513 42.75 -9.84 -2.84
CA GLU A 513 41.85 -10.73 -3.61
C GLU A 513 40.61 -9.95 -4.07
N LEU A 514 40.03 -9.11 -3.19
CA LEU A 514 38.92 -8.22 -3.50
C LEU A 514 39.28 -7.19 -4.59
N ALA A 515 40.48 -6.60 -4.53
CA ALA A 515 40.95 -5.68 -5.56
C ALA A 515 41.17 -6.37 -6.92
N ALA A 516 41.73 -7.59 -6.93
CA ALA A 516 41.90 -8.38 -8.15
C ALA A 516 40.55 -8.75 -8.79
N LEU A 517 39.61 -9.27 -7.99
CA LEU A 517 38.26 -9.61 -8.45
C LEU A 517 37.50 -8.39 -8.96
N SER A 518 37.60 -7.26 -8.25
CA SER A 518 37.00 -6.00 -8.71
C SER A 518 37.59 -5.54 -10.05
N GLN A 519 38.90 -5.73 -10.26
CA GLN A 519 39.54 -5.43 -11.54
C GLN A 519 39.06 -6.36 -12.65
N ASP A 520 38.84 -7.65 -12.38
CA ASP A 520 38.23 -8.59 -13.32
C ASP A 520 36.79 -8.19 -13.67
N PHE A 521 35.97 -7.78 -12.69
CA PHE A 521 34.64 -7.22 -12.94
C PHE A 521 34.67 -5.95 -13.81
N HIS A 522 35.58 -5.01 -13.55
CA HIS A 522 35.75 -3.82 -14.40
C HIS A 522 36.17 -4.17 -15.84
N ASN A 523 37.06 -5.16 -16.00
CA ASN A 523 37.66 -5.52 -17.28
C ASN A 523 36.75 -6.39 -18.15
N LYS A 524 36.11 -7.42 -17.55
CA LYS A 524 35.34 -8.44 -18.26
C LYS A 524 33.83 -8.15 -18.26
N ALA A 525 33.32 -7.51 -17.21
CA ALA A 525 31.90 -7.18 -17.05
C ALA A 525 31.59 -5.68 -17.13
N ASN A 526 32.56 -4.79 -17.41
CA ASN A 526 32.37 -3.34 -17.62
C ASN A 526 31.70 -2.56 -16.46
N ILE A 527 31.61 -3.15 -15.27
CA ILE A 527 31.01 -2.51 -14.08
C ILE A 527 31.86 -1.29 -13.68
N GLU A 528 31.24 -0.16 -13.35
CA GLU A 528 31.99 1.06 -12.98
C GLU A 528 32.41 1.04 -11.50
N HIS A 529 31.53 0.60 -10.60
CA HIS A 529 31.76 0.54 -9.16
C HIS A 529 31.45 -0.86 -8.59
N VAL A 530 32.45 -1.47 -7.94
CA VAL A 530 32.30 -2.71 -7.19
C VAL A 530 32.39 -2.37 -5.70
N ILE A 531 31.39 -2.77 -4.92
CA ILE A 531 31.25 -2.48 -3.50
C ILE A 531 31.05 -3.81 -2.77
N VAL A 532 31.93 -4.14 -1.84
CA VAL A 532 31.88 -5.40 -1.08
C VAL A 532 31.73 -5.09 0.41
N THR A 533 30.60 -5.53 0.96
CA THR A 533 30.29 -5.41 2.38
C THR A 533 31.01 -6.52 3.17
N LEU A 534 31.76 -6.10 4.19
CA LEU A 534 32.68 -6.94 4.99
C LEU A 534 32.21 -7.06 6.46
N GLY A 535 30.89 -6.95 6.68
CA GLY A 535 30.27 -6.91 8.01
C GLY A 535 30.96 -5.93 8.97
N SER A 536 31.51 -6.46 10.07
CA SER A 536 32.18 -5.66 11.10
C SER A 536 33.52 -5.02 10.66
N ARG A 537 34.10 -5.44 9.53
CA ARG A 537 35.30 -4.78 8.95
C ARG A 537 34.91 -3.50 8.19
N GLY A 538 33.65 -3.39 7.76
CA GLY A 538 33.10 -2.24 7.04
C GLY A 538 32.78 -2.56 5.58
N VAL A 539 33.23 -1.71 4.67
CA VAL A 539 32.92 -1.82 3.24
C VAL A 539 34.16 -1.52 2.41
N PHE A 540 34.57 -2.49 1.59
CA PHE A 540 35.54 -2.33 0.53
C PHE A 540 34.87 -1.75 -0.71
N PHE A 541 35.56 -0.89 -1.45
CA PHE A 541 35.07 -0.42 -2.74
C PHE A 541 36.20 -0.17 -3.75
N HIS A 542 35.88 -0.38 -5.01
CA HIS A 542 36.75 -0.13 -6.14
C HIS A 542 35.96 0.52 -7.28
N SER A 543 36.47 1.64 -7.80
CA SER A 543 35.94 2.28 -9.00
C SER A 543 36.93 2.11 -10.13
N ARG A 544 36.43 1.87 -11.35
CA ARG A 544 37.27 1.66 -12.52
C ARG A 544 38.28 2.81 -12.71
N GLY A 545 39.55 2.45 -12.92
CA GLY A 545 40.64 3.41 -13.10
C GLY A 545 41.03 4.22 -11.84
N ARG A 546 40.44 3.95 -10.67
CA ARG A 546 40.85 4.51 -9.38
C ARG A 546 41.52 3.42 -8.53
N LYS A 547 42.11 3.80 -7.39
CA LYS A 547 42.66 2.83 -6.42
C LYS A 547 41.54 2.33 -5.50
N ALA A 548 41.55 1.05 -5.17
CA ALA A 548 40.67 0.47 -4.15
C ALA A 548 40.92 1.05 -2.75
N ASP A 549 39.87 1.13 -1.94
CA ASP A 549 39.88 1.74 -0.60
C ASP A 549 38.79 1.11 0.29
N ILE A 550 38.86 1.35 1.60
CA ILE A 550 37.96 0.76 2.60
C ILE A 550 37.37 1.85 3.51
N VAL A 551 36.05 1.79 3.67
CA VAL A 551 35.32 2.50 4.73
C VAL A 551 35.14 1.55 5.91
N ARG A 552 35.81 1.83 7.03
CA ARG A 552 35.70 1.00 8.25
C ARG A 552 34.29 1.11 8.85
N ALA A 553 33.80 0.00 9.42
CA ALA A 553 32.55 0.01 10.19
C ALA A 553 32.65 0.93 11.41
N LEU A 554 31.52 1.54 11.78
CA LEU A 554 31.38 2.16 13.10
C LEU A 554 31.34 1.06 14.17
N LYS A 555 32.20 1.18 15.18
CA LYS A 555 32.21 0.24 16.30
C LYS A 555 30.97 0.44 17.16
N VAL A 556 30.10 -0.57 17.18
CA VAL A 556 28.98 -0.70 18.11
C VAL A 556 29.35 -1.77 19.13
N ASP A 557 29.32 -1.46 20.42
CA ASP A 557 29.89 -2.32 21.49
C ASP A 557 29.22 -3.71 21.60
N LYS A 558 28.02 -3.88 21.02
CA LYS A 558 27.32 -5.16 20.94
C LYS A 558 26.40 -5.16 19.74
N VAL A 559 26.63 -6.12 18.84
CA VAL A 559 25.72 -6.45 17.74
C VAL A 559 24.70 -7.44 18.29
N ALA A 560 23.41 -7.12 18.21
CA ALA A 560 22.33 -7.94 18.77
C ALA A 560 21.65 -8.82 17.71
N ASP A 561 21.51 -8.28 16.49
CA ASP A 561 21.00 -8.95 15.29
C ASP A 561 21.62 -8.22 14.07
N THR A 562 22.05 -8.96 13.05
CA THR A 562 22.59 -8.42 11.79
C THR A 562 21.59 -8.52 10.62
N THR A 563 20.42 -9.10 10.87
CA THR A 563 19.38 -9.31 9.85
C THR A 563 18.95 -7.97 9.23
N ALA A 564 18.82 -7.94 7.90
CA ALA A 564 18.56 -6.74 7.08
C ALA A 564 19.58 -5.59 7.17
N ALA A 565 20.75 -5.74 7.82
CA ALA A 565 21.78 -4.70 7.85
C ALA A 565 22.36 -4.40 6.44
N GLY A 566 22.56 -5.44 5.63
CA GLY A 566 22.98 -5.29 4.22
C GLY A 566 21.92 -4.61 3.34
N ASP A 567 20.64 -4.95 3.54
CA ASP A 567 19.53 -4.29 2.83
C ASP A 567 19.39 -2.82 3.25
N THR A 568 19.61 -2.52 4.54
CA THR A 568 19.65 -1.15 5.07
C THR A 568 20.79 -0.35 4.42
N PHE A 569 21.97 -0.95 4.31
CA PHE A 569 23.11 -0.35 3.61
C PHE A 569 22.78 -0.01 2.15
N VAL A 570 22.24 -0.97 1.39
CA VAL A 570 21.86 -0.79 -0.02
C VAL A 570 20.82 0.33 -0.18
N GLY A 571 19.77 0.35 0.66
CA GLY A 571 18.72 1.36 0.54
C GLY A 571 19.18 2.79 0.88
N TYR A 572 19.96 2.97 1.95
CA TYR A 572 20.55 4.28 2.25
C TYR A 572 21.56 4.72 1.19
N PHE A 573 22.36 3.79 0.64
CA PHE A 573 23.26 4.08 -0.47
C PHE A 573 22.51 4.57 -1.71
N ALA A 574 21.46 3.85 -2.13
CA ALA A 574 20.63 4.23 -3.27
C ALA A 574 19.96 5.61 -3.09
N ALA A 575 19.49 5.92 -1.88
CA ALA A 575 18.94 7.24 -1.55
C ALA A 575 19.98 8.37 -1.65
N PHE A 576 21.22 8.17 -1.21
CA PHE A 576 22.29 9.16 -1.37
C PHE A 576 22.71 9.33 -2.84
N LEU A 577 22.74 8.25 -3.61
CA LEU A 577 23.01 8.26 -5.05
C LEU A 577 21.92 9.05 -5.79
N ALA A 578 20.63 8.77 -5.54
CA ALA A 578 19.51 9.46 -6.16
C ALA A 578 19.53 10.98 -5.90
N ARG A 579 19.79 11.41 -4.66
CA ARG A 579 19.98 12.83 -4.29
C ARG A 579 21.14 13.48 -5.03
N TYR A 580 22.26 12.78 -5.18
CA TYR A 580 23.42 13.32 -5.90
C TYR A 580 23.10 13.53 -7.39
N ILE A 581 22.52 12.52 -8.05
CA ILE A 581 22.13 12.59 -9.47
C ILE A 581 21.08 13.67 -9.70
N ALA A 582 20.11 13.85 -8.78
CA ALA A 582 19.10 14.91 -8.87
C ALA A 582 19.72 16.33 -8.89
N VAL A 583 20.90 16.52 -8.29
CA VAL A 583 21.63 17.81 -8.27
C VAL A 583 22.64 17.93 -9.43
N HIS A 584 23.30 16.84 -9.81
CA HIS A 584 24.45 16.87 -10.74
C HIS A 584 24.15 16.30 -12.14
N GLY A 585 22.95 15.74 -12.35
CA GLY A 585 22.49 15.14 -13.61
C GLY A 585 23.12 13.79 -13.97
N SER A 586 24.09 13.29 -13.19
CA SER A 586 24.73 11.98 -13.40
C SER A 586 25.42 11.48 -12.12
N SER A 587 25.85 10.22 -12.11
CA SER A 587 26.76 9.65 -11.10
C SER A 587 28.23 10.09 -11.23
N LYS A 588 28.57 10.89 -12.26
CA LYS A 588 29.95 11.32 -12.50
C LYS A 588 30.46 12.18 -11.35
N ASP A 589 31.65 11.86 -10.86
CA ASP A 589 32.30 12.50 -9.70
C ASP A 589 31.51 12.41 -8.37
N PHE A 590 30.60 11.44 -8.27
CA PHE A 590 29.91 11.07 -7.02
C PHE A 590 30.91 10.79 -5.90
N ASP A 591 30.67 11.38 -4.72
CA ASP A 591 31.43 11.09 -3.49
C ASP A 591 31.03 9.72 -2.93
N LEU A 592 31.51 8.69 -3.62
CA LEU A 592 31.30 7.30 -3.25
C LEU A 592 31.78 7.05 -1.81
N LYS A 593 32.94 7.56 -1.41
CA LYS A 593 33.46 7.35 -0.06
C LYS A 593 32.58 7.99 1.01
N GLY A 594 32.07 9.20 0.79
CA GLY A 594 31.12 9.87 1.69
C GLY A 594 29.76 9.17 1.76
N ALA A 595 29.23 8.70 0.63
CA ALA A 595 27.99 7.92 0.58
C ALA A 595 28.12 6.58 1.33
N LEU A 596 29.22 5.85 1.10
CA LEU A 596 29.52 4.59 1.78
C LEU A 596 29.68 4.78 3.30
N ASN A 597 30.31 5.87 3.76
CA ASN A 597 30.38 6.20 5.19
C ASN A 597 28.99 6.37 5.82
N LYS A 598 28.09 7.11 5.16
CA LYS A 598 26.73 7.35 5.67
C LYS A 598 25.85 6.10 5.62
N ALA A 599 25.93 5.31 4.54
CA ALA A 599 25.19 4.06 4.42
C ALA A 599 25.68 3.01 5.44
N ASN A 600 26.99 2.91 5.68
CA ASN A 600 27.57 2.04 6.71
C ASN A 600 27.16 2.49 8.13
N ALA A 601 27.04 3.81 8.37
CA ALA A 601 26.49 4.35 9.62
C ALA A 601 25.01 4.01 9.81
N ALA A 602 24.19 4.11 8.76
CA ALA A 602 22.77 3.74 8.83
C ALA A 602 22.59 2.24 9.10
N ALA A 603 23.39 1.38 8.44
CA ALA A 603 23.39 -0.07 8.69
C ALA A 603 23.80 -0.42 10.14
N ALA A 604 24.75 0.31 10.73
CA ALA A 604 25.13 0.17 12.12
C ALA A 604 24.11 0.74 13.14
N LEU A 605 23.07 1.46 12.68
CA LEU A 605 22.06 2.16 13.49
C LEU A 605 20.61 1.70 13.21
N SER A 606 20.43 0.66 12.40
CA SER A 606 19.10 0.09 12.06
C SER A 606 18.31 -0.29 13.33
N PRO A 607 16.97 -0.08 13.38
CA PRO A 607 16.25 -0.08 14.64
C PRO A 607 16.11 -1.48 15.26
N ALA A 608 16.95 -1.75 16.25
CA ALA A 608 16.62 -2.72 17.29
C ALA A 608 15.28 -2.34 17.94
N ASN A 609 14.38 -3.32 18.12
CA ASN A 609 13.08 -3.11 18.74
C ASN A 609 13.23 -2.44 20.11
N SER A 610 12.59 -1.27 20.29
CA SER A 610 12.70 -0.45 21.51
C SER A 610 11.80 -0.90 22.67
N TRP A 611 11.12 -2.04 22.52
CA TRP A 611 10.43 -2.74 23.60
C TRP A 611 10.35 -4.24 23.33
N ALA A 612 10.25 -5.03 24.41
CA ALA A 612 9.92 -6.44 24.41
C ALA A 612 8.52 -6.66 25.00
N LEU A 613 7.77 -7.60 24.43
CA LEU A 613 6.42 -7.98 24.87
C LEU A 613 6.45 -9.40 25.44
N THR A 614 5.83 -9.60 26.61
CA THR A 614 5.66 -10.94 27.21
C THR A 614 4.29 -11.04 27.88
N VAL A 615 3.80 -12.25 28.12
CA VAL A 615 2.52 -12.51 28.81
C VAL A 615 2.82 -13.33 30.07
N PRO A 616 3.28 -12.69 31.18
CA PRO A 616 3.74 -13.42 32.37
C PRO A 616 2.62 -14.09 33.18
N ALA A 617 1.37 -13.71 32.94
CA ALA A 617 0.19 -14.36 33.52
C ALA A 617 -0.98 -14.31 32.52
N PRO A 618 -1.96 -15.24 32.60
CA PRO A 618 -3.14 -15.20 31.75
C PRO A 618 -3.83 -13.84 31.78
N TYR A 619 -4.14 -13.31 30.59
CA TYR A 619 -4.72 -11.98 30.37
C TYR A 619 -3.88 -10.77 30.80
N VAL A 620 -2.60 -10.95 31.17
CA VAL A 620 -1.70 -9.87 31.58
C VAL A 620 -0.56 -9.70 30.57
N LEU A 621 -0.50 -8.56 29.90
CA LEU A 621 0.61 -8.15 29.03
C LEU A 621 1.69 -7.44 29.86
N LEU A 622 2.96 -7.74 29.63
CA LEU A 622 4.11 -6.99 30.16
C LEU A 622 4.88 -6.37 28.99
N VAL A 623 4.93 -5.04 28.98
CA VAL A 623 5.63 -4.21 28.01
C VAL A 623 6.91 -3.69 28.66
N THR A 624 8.07 -4.13 28.18
CA THR A 624 9.38 -3.71 28.71
C THR A 624 10.08 -2.82 27.70
N ILE A 625 10.26 -1.54 27.99
CA ILE A 625 11.03 -0.61 27.14
C ILE A 625 12.52 -0.99 27.21
N THR A 626 13.18 -1.26 26.09
CA THR A 626 14.57 -1.75 25.99
C THR A 626 15.59 -0.63 25.73
N ARG A 627 15.32 0.57 26.26
CA ARG A 627 16.12 1.79 26.06
C ARG A 627 16.86 2.21 27.33
N SER A 628 17.42 1.22 28.02
CA SER A 628 18.05 1.36 29.34
C SER A 628 19.20 2.39 29.39
N ARG A 629 19.94 2.57 28.28
CA ARG A 629 20.99 3.60 28.15
C ARG A 629 20.44 5.03 28.08
N GLN A 630 19.20 5.22 27.60
CA GLN A 630 18.49 6.50 27.53
C GLN A 630 17.48 6.66 28.69
N MET A 631 17.72 5.97 29.82
CA MET A 631 16.82 6.00 31.00
C MET A 631 15.38 5.53 30.68
N ASN A 632 15.24 4.74 29.61
CA ASN A 632 13.97 4.27 29.04
C ASN A 632 13.05 5.35 28.45
N SER A 633 13.58 6.52 28.08
CA SER A 633 12.84 7.57 27.34
C SER A 633 12.27 7.07 26.00
N ILE A 634 11.11 7.59 25.64
CA ILE A 634 10.38 7.22 24.42
C ILE A 634 10.58 8.33 23.37
N PRO A 635 11.19 8.06 22.20
CA PRO A 635 11.26 9.04 21.13
C PRO A 635 9.90 9.25 20.43
N PHE A 636 9.77 10.29 19.61
CA PHE A 636 8.49 10.73 19.04
C PHE A 636 7.87 9.65 18.14
N ALA A 637 8.67 9.09 17.22
CA ALA A 637 8.24 7.96 16.38
C ALA A 637 7.83 6.71 17.20
N ALA A 638 8.40 6.52 18.40
CA ALA A 638 8.04 5.43 19.29
C ALA A 638 6.72 5.67 20.04
N HIS A 639 6.26 6.91 20.22
CA HIS A 639 4.93 7.18 20.79
C HIS A 639 3.83 6.63 19.89
N TRP A 640 3.93 6.82 18.57
CA TRP A 640 2.96 6.30 17.60
C TRP A 640 2.93 4.77 17.56
N ALA A 641 4.06 4.11 17.76
CA ALA A 641 4.14 2.67 17.85
C ALA A 641 3.60 2.14 19.20
N MET A 642 3.88 2.84 20.31
CA MET A 642 3.30 2.55 21.62
C MET A 642 1.78 2.75 21.63
N HIS A 643 1.27 3.79 20.95
CA HIS A 643 -0.16 4.00 20.76
C HIS A 643 -0.81 2.82 20.02
N LYS A 644 -0.21 2.38 18.90
CA LYS A 644 -0.68 1.21 18.11
C LYS A 644 -0.61 -0.11 18.89
N LEU A 645 0.38 -0.26 19.78
CA LEU A 645 0.45 -1.39 20.72
C LEU A 645 -0.76 -1.39 21.68
N PHE A 646 -1.14 -0.22 22.21
CA PHE A 646 -2.31 -0.11 23.09
C PHE A 646 -3.64 -0.20 22.33
N GLU A 647 -3.73 0.29 21.09
CA GLU A 647 -4.89 0.04 20.21
C GLU A 647 -5.09 -1.45 19.90
N TRP A 648 -4.00 -2.22 19.75
CA TRP A 648 -4.07 -3.67 19.61
C TRP A 648 -4.49 -4.33 20.92
N PHE A 649 -3.89 -3.95 22.05
CA PHE A 649 -4.24 -4.46 23.37
C PHE A 649 -5.73 -4.24 23.71
N ASP A 650 -6.29 -3.07 23.43
CA ASP A 650 -7.72 -2.79 23.62
C ASP A 650 -8.64 -3.61 22.67
N LYS A 651 -8.09 -4.19 21.59
CA LYS A 651 -8.80 -5.06 20.62
C LYS A 651 -8.50 -6.56 20.80
N GLU A 652 -7.64 -6.93 21.75
CA GLU A 652 -7.19 -8.30 21.96
C GLU A 652 -8.00 -8.98 23.09
N PRO A 653 -9.03 -9.80 22.78
CA PRO A 653 -9.94 -10.36 23.79
C PRO A 653 -9.27 -11.35 24.75
N THR A 654 -8.04 -11.80 24.46
CA THR A 654 -7.23 -12.64 25.35
C THR A 654 -6.36 -11.85 26.34
N LEU A 655 -6.39 -10.51 26.31
CA LEU A 655 -5.70 -9.63 27.24
C LEU A 655 -6.68 -8.71 27.99
N ARG A 656 -6.31 -8.29 29.21
CA ARG A 656 -7.18 -7.51 30.12
C ARG A 656 -6.43 -6.44 30.91
N VAL A 657 -5.15 -6.66 31.23
CA VAL A 657 -4.31 -5.70 31.95
C VAL A 657 -2.94 -5.63 31.28
N ALA A 658 -2.41 -4.41 31.12
CA ALA A 658 -1.03 -4.20 30.68
C ALA A 658 -0.20 -3.61 31.81
N VAL A 659 1.00 -4.16 32.02
CA VAL A 659 2.04 -3.66 32.92
C VAL A 659 3.14 -3.08 32.06
N ILE A 660 3.53 -1.82 32.30
CA ILE A 660 4.62 -1.15 31.58
C ILE A 660 5.82 -1.04 32.51
N THR A 661 7.00 -1.39 32.02
CA THR A 661 8.26 -1.27 32.75
C THR A 661 9.41 -0.91 31.79
N GLY A 662 10.59 -0.65 32.35
CA GLY A 662 11.82 -0.36 31.61
C GLY A 662 12.91 -1.39 31.89
N GLU A 663 13.80 -1.59 30.93
CA GLU A 663 14.94 -2.47 31.06
C GLU A 663 16.01 -1.86 31.99
N GLY A 664 16.68 -2.71 32.76
CA GLY A 664 17.78 -2.35 33.63
C GLY A 664 17.34 -1.77 34.99
N LYS A 665 18.32 -1.47 35.85
CA LYS A 665 18.08 -1.04 37.24
C LYS A 665 18.24 0.47 37.47
N LYS A 666 18.35 1.28 36.41
CA LYS A 666 18.83 2.68 36.49
C LYS A 666 17.72 3.73 36.56
N ALA A 667 16.69 3.62 35.72
CA ALA A 667 15.49 4.47 35.75
C ALA A 667 14.39 3.92 34.82
N PHE A 668 13.16 4.36 35.06
CA PHE A 668 12.01 4.18 34.18
C PHE A 668 11.44 5.57 33.85
N CYS A 669 11.51 5.99 32.60
CA CYS A 669 11.01 7.28 32.13
C CYS A 669 10.04 7.08 30.95
N ALA A 670 8.75 6.88 31.23
CA ALA A 670 7.72 6.78 30.20
C ALA A 670 7.34 8.13 29.57
N GLY A 671 8.31 9.02 29.39
CA GLY A 671 8.13 10.37 28.84
C GLY A 671 8.87 10.56 27.52
N GLN A 672 8.58 11.69 26.86
CA GLN A 672 9.23 12.10 25.62
C GLN A 672 10.75 12.27 25.81
N ASP A 673 11.52 11.79 24.85
CA ASP A 673 12.97 11.95 24.82
C ASP A 673 13.31 13.45 24.69
N LEU A 674 13.78 14.04 25.78
CA LEU A 674 14.09 15.47 25.86
C LEU A 674 15.33 15.87 25.03
N ILE A 675 16.15 14.91 24.62
CA ILE A 675 17.30 15.17 23.73
C ILE A 675 16.80 15.32 22.29
N GLU A 676 15.84 14.49 21.88
CA GLU A 676 15.13 14.62 20.60
C GLU A 676 14.26 15.89 20.56
N LEU A 677 13.56 16.20 21.67
CA LEU A 677 12.75 17.42 21.81
C LEU A 677 13.59 18.72 21.73
N ALA A 678 14.87 18.66 22.09
CA ALA A 678 15.80 19.79 21.91
C ALA A 678 16.21 20.00 20.44
N MET A 679 15.92 19.04 19.55
CA MET A 679 16.20 19.10 18.11
C MET A 679 14.94 19.32 17.25
N ARG A 680 13.73 19.00 17.76
CA ARG A 680 12.44 19.24 17.09
C ARG A 680 11.38 19.73 18.09
N GLY A 681 10.67 20.81 17.75
CA GLY A 681 9.69 21.44 18.64
C GLY A 681 8.33 20.72 18.70
N ASN A 682 7.76 20.65 19.91
CA ASN A 682 6.37 20.31 20.30
C ASN A 682 5.88 18.82 20.36
N GLY A 683 6.06 18.19 21.54
CA GLY A 683 5.12 17.33 22.31
C GLY A 683 4.49 16.06 21.68
N SER A 684 4.50 14.84 22.28
CA SER A 684 3.92 14.47 23.59
C SER A 684 3.52 12.95 23.61
N ASN A 685 3.12 12.23 24.68
CA ASN A 685 3.34 12.23 26.15
C ASN A 685 2.65 10.96 26.78
N ALA A 686 3.05 10.47 27.97
CA ALA A 686 2.43 9.29 28.63
C ALA A 686 2.50 9.31 30.20
N GLY A 687 1.92 8.29 30.86
CA GLY A 687 1.87 8.15 32.34
C GLY A 687 1.62 6.71 32.80
N GLY A 688 1.83 6.40 34.09
CA GLY A 688 1.73 5.02 34.62
C GLY A 688 1.52 4.92 36.14
N GLU A 689 1.29 3.69 36.63
CA GLU A 689 0.89 3.39 38.02
C GLU A 689 1.81 2.36 38.70
N GLY A 690 2.20 2.62 39.96
CA GLY A 690 2.98 1.72 40.82
C GLY A 690 4.51 1.92 40.74
N ALA A 691 5.23 1.68 41.85
CA ALA A 691 6.65 2.04 41.93
C ALA A 691 7.51 1.23 42.92
N SER A 692 8.83 1.27 42.66
CA SER A 692 9.90 0.76 43.53
C SER A 692 10.19 1.70 44.72
N PRO A 693 10.69 1.17 45.86
CA PRO A 693 11.24 1.97 46.96
C PRO A 693 12.27 3.04 46.56
N THR A 694 13.02 2.83 45.47
CA THR A 694 14.06 3.77 45.00
C THR A 694 13.59 4.67 43.86
N ALA A 695 12.30 4.68 43.53
CA ALA A 695 11.74 5.55 42.50
C ALA A 695 11.71 7.02 42.94
N THR A 696 11.91 7.92 41.97
CA THR A 696 11.77 9.37 42.13
C THR A 696 10.82 9.96 41.10
N PHE A 697 10.07 10.98 41.49
CA PHE A 697 8.99 11.58 40.69
C PHE A 697 9.15 13.09 40.65
N GLY A 698 9.01 13.72 39.49
CA GLY A 698 9.08 15.17 39.37
C GLY A 698 8.72 15.64 37.97
N LEU A 699 8.48 16.96 37.84
CA LEU A 699 8.25 17.64 36.57
C LEU A 699 9.32 18.73 36.38
N PRO A 700 10.54 18.37 35.93
CA PRO A 700 11.68 19.30 35.82
C PRO A 700 11.62 20.21 34.58
N GLU A 701 10.55 20.15 33.78
CA GLU A 701 10.37 20.88 32.52
C GLU A 701 10.61 22.39 32.68
N ALA A 702 10.10 22.98 33.77
CA ALA A 702 10.26 24.41 34.06
C ALA A 702 11.72 24.83 34.20
N LEU A 703 12.59 23.95 34.72
CA LEU A 703 14.04 24.18 34.82
C LEU A 703 14.75 24.12 33.45
N ARG A 704 14.05 23.71 32.39
CA ARG A 704 14.56 23.57 31.02
C ARG A 704 13.89 24.53 30.03
N GLY A 705 13.16 25.53 30.52
CA GLY A 705 12.51 26.55 29.68
C GLY A 705 11.25 26.06 28.94
N ILE A 706 10.72 24.90 29.32
CA ILE A 706 9.48 24.32 28.79
C ILE A 706 8.51 24.09 29.96
N TYR A 707 7.29 23.60 29.69
CA TYR A 707 6.32 23.26 30.73
C TYR A 707 5.87 21.80 30.59
N ALA A 708 5.40 21.20 31.68
CA ALA A 708 4.90 19.83 31.72
C ALA A 708 3.53 19.69 31.05
N GLY A 709 3.54 19.78 29.71
CA GLY A 709 2.36 19.81 28.85
C GLY A 709 1.59 18.49 28.77
N ALA A 710 0.66 18.44 27.80
CA ALA A 710 -0.11 17.24 27.44
C ALA A 710 -0.76 16.48 28.62
N GLY A 711 -1.12 17.20 29.68
CA GLY A 711 -1.85 16.68 30.84
C GLY A 711 -1.02 16.49 32.12
N GLY A 712 0.30 16.72 32.12
CA GLY A 712 1.15 16.59 33.32
C GLY A 712 0.66 17.48 34.48
N LEU A 713 0.61 18.80 34.26
CA LEU A 713 0.14 19.77 35.26
C LEU A 713 -1.30 19.53 35.76
N PRO A 714 -2.35 19.36 34.92
CA PRO A 714 -3.71 19.16 35.43
C PRO A 714 -3.91 17.81 36.13
N ARG A 715 -3.17 16.74 35.76
CA ARG A 715 -3.21 15.46 36.50
C ARG A 715 -2.49 15.58 37.84
N LEU A 716 -1.33 16.25 37.88
CA LEU A 716 -0.63 16.55 39.14
C LEU A 716 -1.52 17.35 40.09
N LEU A 717 -2.22 18.37 39.60
CA LEU A 717 -3.15 19.17 40.40
C LEU A 717 -4.36 18.36 40.90
N ARG A 718 -4.93 17.47 40.08
CA ARG A 718 -6.08 16.63 40.47
C ARG A 718 -5.72 15.50 41.44
N ASN A 719 -4.49 14.98 41.38
CA ASN A 719 -4.02 13.92 42.27
C ASN A 719 -3.44 14.45 43.59
N THR A 720 -3.05 15.74 43.64
CA THR A 720 -2.41 16.37 44.81
C THR A 720 -3.21 17.60 45.27
N SER A 721 -2.54 18.58 45.90
CA SER A 721 -3.14 19.88 46.21
C SER A 721 -2.40 20.99 45.46
N LEU A 722 -3.06 22.13 45.22
CA LEU A 722 -2.48 23.26 44.50
C LEU A 722 -1.09 23.72 45.03
N PRO A 723 -0.83 23.78 46.36
CA PRO A 723 0.50 24.06 46.87
C PRO A 723 1.56 23.02 46.47
N ILE A 724 1.24 21.73 46.57
CA ILE A 724 2.16 20.63 46.24
C ILE A 724 2.41 20.56 44.73
N ALA A 725 1.38 20.73 43.90
CA ALA A 725 1.50 20.79 42.46
C ALA A 725 2.41 21.95 42.01
N ASN A 726 2.26 23.13 42.61
CA ASN A 726 3.13 24.28 42.36
C ASN A 726 4.56 24.06 42.86
N GLU A 727 4.76 23.47 44.04
CA GLU A 727 6.10 23.14 44.56
C GLU A 727 6.84 22.25 43.56
N ILE A 728 6.26 21.12 43.17
CA ILE A 728 6.89 20.14 42.28
C ILE A 728 7.17 20.76 40.89
N ALA A 729 6.17 21.39 40.28
CA ALA A 729 6.28 21.86 38.90
C ALA A 729 7.11 23.14 38.73
N LEU A 730 7.09 24.06 39.70
CA LEU A 730 7.81 25.35 39.59
C LEU A 730 9.24 25.28 40.13
N THR A 731 9.56 24.34 41.03
CA THR A 731 10.93 24.11 41.50
C THR A 731 11.66 22.99 40.78
N GLY A 732 10.93 22.14 40.03
CA GLY A 732 11.45 20.91 39.44
C GLY A 732 11.93 19.87 40.47
N ARG A 733 11.45 19.97 41.73
CA ARG A 733 11.83 19.05 42.81
C ARG A 733 11.41 17.63 42.51
N PHE A 734 12.32 16.69 42.75
CA PHE A 734 12.00 15.27 42.78
C PHE A 734 11.53 14.85 44.18
N LEU A 735 10.41 14.13 44.21
CA LEU A 735 9.88 13.38 45.35
C LEU A 735 10.46 11.98 45.38
N ASN A 736 10.64 11.40 46.57
CA ASN A 736 10.89 9.96 46.72
C ASN A 736 9.57 9.15 46.75
N ALA A 737 9.67 7.82 46.64
CA ALA A 737 8.50 6.93 46.60
C ALA A 737 7.54 7.05 47.81
N ASN A 738 8.03 7.35 49.02
CA ASN A 738 7.17 7.55 50.18
C ASN A 738 6.45 8.90 50.15
N GLU A 739 7.11 9.97 49.68
CA GLU A 739 6.45 11.27 49.43
C GLU A 739 5.38 11.14 48.34
N ALA A 740 5.66 10.41 47.26
CA ALA A 740 4.69 10.16 46.19
C ALA A 740 3.48 9.35 46.68
N LEU A 741 3.68 8.38 47.58
CA LEU A 741 2.58 7.66 48.25
C LEU A 741 1.78 8.57 49.18
N GLN A 742 2.45 9.42 49.97
CA GLN A 742 1.81 10.38 50.88
C GLN A 742 0.96 11.41 50.13
N PHE A 743 1.39 11.85 48.95
CA PHE A 743 0.65 12.76 48.08
C PHE A 743 -0.29 12.05 47.08
N GLN A 744 -0.56 10.75 47.25
CA GLN A 744 -1.50 9.97 46.41
C GLN A 744 -1.17 9.96 44.91
N LEU A 745 0.11 10.17 44.55
CA LEU A 745 0.62 10.01 43.18
C LEU A 745 0.82 8.53 42.81
N ILE A 746 0.97 7.66 43.81
CA ILE A 746 1.01 6.20 43.65
C ILE A 746 0.20 5.51 44.74
N ASN A 747 -0.40 4.36 44.41
CA ASN A 747 -1.23 3.59 45.34
C ASN A 747 -0.43 2.69 46.30
N LYS A 748 0.81 2.33 45.94
CA LYS A 748 1.65 1.40 46.70
C LYS A 748 3.13 1.51 46.30
N VAL A 749 4.01 1.32 47.28
CA VAL A 749 5.45 1.03 47.09
C VAL A 749 5.67 -0.49 47.23
N SER A 750 6.44 -1.11 46.34
CA SER A 750 6.80 -2.54 46.41
C SER A 750 7.75 -2.85 47.58
N LYS A 751 7.90 -4.12 47.96
CA LYS A 751 8.79 -4.52 49.06
C LYS A 751 10.26 -4.27 48.75
N THR A 752 10.67 -4.49 47.51
CA THR A 752 12.03 -4.25 47.00
C THR A 752 11.98 -3.70 45.57
N GLN A 753 13.10 -3.19 45.08
CA GLN A 753 13.28 -2.80 43.66
C GLN A 753 13.03 -4.00 42.73
N ASP A 754 13.53 -5.18 43.08
CA ASP A 754 13.45 -6.36 42.21
C ASP A 754 12.06 -7.02 42.24
N SER A 755 11.29 -6.88 43.33
CA SER A 755 9.93 -7.42 43.44
C SER A 755 8.84 -6.57 42.77
N VAL A 756 9.18 -5.39 42.23
CA VAL A 756 8.17 -4.43 41.73
C VAL A 756 7.32 -5.00 40.58
N VAL A 757 7.95 -5.73 39.64
CA VAL A 757 7.25 -6.34 38.49
C VAL A 757 6.36 -7.49 38.94
N ASP A 758 6.87 -8.40 39.77
CA ASP A 758 6.11 -9.54 40.29
C ASP A 758 4.90 -9.07 41.13
N GLU A 759 5.07 -8.04 41.96
CA GLU A 759 3.98 -7.48 42.75
C GLU A 759 2.95 -6.73 41.89
N ALA A 760 3.37 -6.10 40.78
CA ALA A 760 2.47 -5.48 39.81
C ALA A 760 1.70 -6.53 39.00
N VAL A 761 2.36 -7.59 38.51
CA VAL A 761 1.73 -8.73 37.83
C VAL A 761 0.76 -9.47 38.76
N ALA A 762 1.10 -9.63 40.04
CA ALA A 762 0.21 -10.22 41.04
C ALA A 762 -1.03 -9.35 41.35
N LEU A 763 -0.93 -8.02 41.22
CA LEU A 763 -2.08 -7.11 41.31
C LEU A 763 -2.92 -7.15 40.03
N ALA A 764 -2.28 -7.06 38.86
CA ALA A 764 -2.91 -7.19 37.55
C ALA A 764 -3.70 -8.51 37.41
N SER A 765 -3.14 -9.61 37.93
CA SER A 765 -3.79 -10.92 37.94
C SER A 765 -5.10 -10.95 38.74
N LYS A 766 -5.24 -10.12 39.78
CA LYS A 766 -6.52 -9.98 40.53
C LYS A 766 -7.56 -9.23 39.71
N CYS A 767 -7.15 -8.17 39.01
CA CYS A 767 -8.01 -7.43 38.09
C CYS A 767 -8.41 -8.28 36.87
N ALA A 768 -7.51 -9.10 36.34
CA ALA A 768 -7.79 -10.05 35.26
C ALA A 768 -8.80 -11.16 35.65
N ALA A 769 -8.96 -11.45 36.94
CA ALA A 769 -9.82 -12.52 37.44
C ALA A 769 -11.30 -12.14 37.66
N ILE A 770 -11.66 -10.86 37.56
CA ILE A 770 -13.07 -10.42 37.61
C ILE A 770 -13.72 -10.45 36.22
N SER A 771 -15.02 -10.17 36.13
CA SER A 771 -15.76 -10.18 34.86
C SER A 771 -15.15 -9.19 33.86
N PRO A 772 -14.87 -9.61 32.60
CA PRO A 772 -14.28 -8.74 31.59
C PRO A 772 -15.26 -7.63 31.17
N ASP A 773 -16.55 -7.92 31.09
CA ASP A 773 -17.58 -6.89 30.83
C ASP A 773 -17.60 -5.87 31.98
N ALA A 774 -17.59 -6.34 33.23
CA ALA A 774 -17.69 -5.47 34.40
C ALA A 774 -16.45 -4.59 34.62
N ILE A 775 -15.24 -5.08 34.32
CA ILE A 775 -14.03 -4.26 34.45
C ILE A 775 -13.96 -3.17 33.38
N ILE A 776 -14.42 -3.44 32.14
CA ILE A 776 -14.53 -2.44 31.07
C ILE A 776 -15.47 -1.31 31.49
N VAL A 777 -16.69 -1.64 31.90
CA VAL A 777 -17.70 -0.65 32.31
C VAL A 777 -17.27 0.10 33.57
N SER A 778 -16.73 -0.59 34.59
CA SER A 778 -16.27 0.07 35.82
C SER A 778 -15.11 1.03 35.55
N ARG A 779 -14.14 0.64 34.71
CA ARG A 779 -13.02 1.51 34.28
C ARG A 779 -13.54 2.71 33.49
N SER A 780 -14.49 2.50 32.58
CA SER A 780 -15.11 3.57 31.79
C SER A 780 -15.85 4.55 32.69
N ALA A 781 -16.65 4.07 33.66
CA ALA A 781 -17.45 4.94 34.54
C ALA A 781 -16.58 5.74 35.53
N ILE A 782 -15.53 5.13 36.09
CA ILE A 782 -14.57 5.85 36.94
C ILE A 782 -13.84 6.94 36.13
N ARG A 783 -13.48 6.64 34.87
CA ARG A 783 -12.83 7.61 33.99
C ARG A 783 -13.77 8.73 33.55
N GLU A 784 -15.03 8.42 33.25
CA GLU A 784 -16.06 9.41 32.93
C GLU A 784 -16.31 10.34 34.14
N ALA A 785 -16.39 9.79 35.35
CA ALA A 785 -16.50 10.58 36.59
C ALA A 785 -15.24 11.40 36.91
N TRP A 786 -14.08 11.06 36.35
CA TRP A 786 -12.88 11.87 36.43
C TRP A 786 -12.88 13.00 35.38
N GLU A 787 -13.28 12.71 34.14
CA GLU A 787 -13.22 13.66 33.03
C GLU A 787 -14.40 14.68 33.08
N THR A 788 -15.60 14.24 33.47
CA THR A 788 -16.82 15.06 33.57
C THR A 788 -17.05 15.60 34.99
N ALA A 789 -17.24 16.92 35.11
CA ALA A 789 -17.29 17.62 36.41
C ALA A 789 -18.60 17.45 37.22
N SER A 790 -19.70 17.00 36.61
CA SER A 790 -20.94 16.64 37.33
C SER A 790 -21.03 15.13 37.47
N ILE A 791 -21.22 14.67 38.72
CA ILE A 791 -21.37 13.26 39.06
C ILE A 791 -22.64 12.69 38.40
N GLU A 792 -23.73 13.46 38.37
CA GLU A 792 -24.98 13.08 37.72
C GLU A 792 -24.79 12.91 36.21
N ARG A 793 -24.05 13.82 35.56
CA ARG A 793 -23.81 13.73 34.12
C ARG A 793 -22.87 12.58 33.77
N ALA A 794 -21.83 12.36 34.56
CA ALA A 794 -20.92 11.23 34.38
C ALA A 794 -21.63 9.88 34.57
N TYR A 795 -22.54 9.80 35.54
CA TYR A 795 -23.40 8.63 35.73
C TYR A 795 -24.31 8.39 34.54
N GLN A 796 -25.04 9.42 34.06
CA GLN A 796 -25.91 9.32 32.89
C GLN A 796 -25.16 8.81 31.66
N LEU A 797 -24.01 9.42 31.33
CA LEU A 797 -23.17 9.01 30.20
C LEU A 797 -22.70 7.56 30.30
N SER A 798 -22.45 7.07 31.52
CA SER A 798 -22.02 5.68 31.76
C SER A 798 -23.20 4.70 31.67
N ASP A 799 -24.35 5.06 32.24
CA ASP A 799 -25.56 4.23 32.26
C ASP A 799 -26.18 4.12 30.86
N GLU A 800 -26.37 5.25 30.15
CA GLU A 800 -26.85 5.30 28.75
C GLU A 800 -25.98 4.47 27.80
N ARG A 801 -24.66 4.46 28.01
CA ARG A 801 -23.69 3.79 27.12
C ARG A 801 -23.54 2.29 27.37
N TRP A 802 -23.60 1.86 28.63
CA TRP A 802 -23.15 0.52 29.00
C TRP A 802 -24.19 -0.36 29.69
N LYS A 803 -25.25 0.21 30.28
CA LYS A 803 -26.21 -0.52 31.12
C LYS A 803 -26.81 -1.73 30.38
N ASP A 804 -27.49 -1.49 29.26
CA ASP A 804 -28.25 -2.54 28.58
C ASP A 804 -27.32 -3.64 28.03
N ALA A 805 -26.17 -3.25 27.47
CA ALA A 805 -25.17 -4.20 26.97
C ALA A 805 -24.53 -5.03 28.09
N LEU A 806 -24.25 -4.44 29.26
CA LEU A 806 -23.74 -5.16 30.43
C LEU A 806 -24.79 -6.10 31.02
N PHE A 807 -26.03 -5.63 31.24
CA PHE A 807 -27.07 -6.41 31.90
C PHE A 807 -27.65 -7.53 31.02
N THR A 808 -27.60 -7.39 29.69
CA THR A 808 -27.94 -8.48 28.75
C THR A 808 -26.75 -9.42 28.45
N GLY A 809 -25.54 -9.05 28.86
CA GLY A 809 -24.30 -9.81 28.64
C GLY A 809 -24.25 -11.17 29.34
N GLU A 810 -23.62 -12.15 28.69
CA GLU A 810 -23.52 -13.53 29.21
C GLU A 810 -22.78 -13.60 30.55
N ASN A 811 -21.76 -12.76 30.76
CA ASN A 811 -21.01 -12.74 32.02
C ASN A 811 -21.85 -12.22 33.19
N THR A 812 -22.80 -11.31 32.98
CA THR A 812 -23.69 -10.86 34.07
C THR A 812 -24.55 -12.02 34.57
N ARG A 813 -25.11 -12.82 33.64
CA ARG A 813 -25.86 -14.04 33.98
C ARG A 813 -24.98 -15.07 34.69
N GLU A 814 -23.79 -15.34 34.16
CA GLU A 814 -22.83 -16.30 34.73
C GLU A 814 -22.32 -15.86 36.12
N GLY A 815 -22.07 -14.57 36.34
CA GLY A 815 -21.64 -14.04 37.63
C GLY A 815 -22.71 -14.20 38.72
N LEU A 816 -23.97 -13.91 38.37
CA LEU A 816 -25.11 -14.10 39.28
C LEU A 816 -25.37 -15.59 39.59
N LEU A 817 -25.28 -16.47 38.58
CA LEU A 817 -25.40 -17.92 38.76
C LEU A 817 -24.27 -18.48 39.63
N ALA A 818 -23.01 -18.15 39.33
CA ALA A 818 -21.86 -18.60 40.10
C ALA A 818 -21.91 -18.14 41.57
N PHE A 819 -22.40 -16.92 41.82
CA PHE A 819 -22.64 -16.40 43.18
C PHE A 819 -23.72 -17.21 43.92
N ALA A 820 -24.87 -17.48 43.29
CA ALA A 820 -25.94 -18.28 43.87
C ALA A 820 -25.50 -19.74 44.14
N GLU A 821 -24.72 -20.32 43.22
CA GLU A 821 -24.18 -21.69 43.28
C GLU A 821 -22.91 -21.80 44.14
N LYS A 822 -22.41 -20.69 44.70
CA LYS A 822 -21.18 -20.59 45.52
C LYS A 822 -19.92 -21.18 44.85
N ARG A 823 -19.84 -21.10 43.53
CA ARG A 823 -18.69 -21.57 42.73
C ARG A 823 -17.91 -20.39 42.13
N LYS A 824 -16.74 -20.67 41.57
CA LYS A 824 -16.03 -19.66 40.76
C LYS A 824 -16.78 -19.44 39.44
N PRO A 825 -16.92 -18.19 38.97
CA PRO A 825 -17.47 -17.87 37.66
C PRO A 825 -16.49 -18.26 36.54
N ASN A 826 -17.04 -18.73 35.43
CA ASN A 826 -16.35 -19.11 34.20
C ASN A 826 -16.58 -18.04 33.13
N TRP A 827 -15.88 -16.91 33.29
CA TRP A 827 -16.03 -15.74 32.43
C TRP A 827 -15.76 -16.05 30.95
N LYS A 828 -16.66 -15.59 30.08
CA LYS A 828 -16.51 -15.57 28.62
C LYS A 828 -15.79 -14.29 28.18
N PRO A 829 -15.15 -14.27 27.00
CA PRO A 829 -14.63 -13.04 26.40
C PRO A 829 -15.68 -11.92 26.34
N SER A 830 -15.24 -10.67 26.47
CA SER A 830 -16.12 -9.49 26.36
C SER A 830 -16.81 -9.43 25.00
N LYS A 831 -18.01 -8.83 24.98
CA LYS A 831 -18.68 -8.35 23.76
C LYS A 831 -18.98 -6.85 23.80
N LEU A 832 -18.51 -6.17 24.85
CA LEU A 832 -18.52 -4.70 25.05
C LEU A 832 -17.27 -4.06 24.43
#